data_AF-A0A433T8C4-F1
#
_entry.id   AF-A0A433T8C4-F1
#
_cell.length_a   1.000
_cell.length_b   1.000
_cell.length_c   1.000
_cell.angle_alpha   90.00
_cell.angle_beta   90.00
_cell.angle_gamma   90.00
#
_symmetry.space_group_name_H-M   'P 1'
#
loop_
_entity.id
_entity.type
_entity.pdbx_description
1 polymer ?
#
loop_
_entity_poly.entity_id
_entity_poly.type
_entity_poly.pdbx_seq_one_letter_code
_entity_poly.pdbx_strand_id
1 'polypeptide(L)'
;MSQDSGCVTKSSDLEDSPSDAKKLKLSDEDAAEVTNGAASSADAKEENDIAEADPLSYTRGAEFTSEIFKIQIHNLPRFGFGDLKKRLKMLGLKPNKIKSPDRQSVCYICFRNEEERDNALKKLNGHLWKNHKLEAKIAAPIADPYLQKQRQHKDHGSSIIPTEKMKEMSAEEAEERLKENVCPLWNMSYSEQLQQKTDKVKAVLRKVARDDFVHVQFRNIKTQFEGMACELLPIIPSPETSEYRNKNEFTVGYGLDGKTVVVGFRYGLYKEGITAVGGASNLGLAMPKAIPVIKSFTEFVSRSKWTPYLQHAGTGHWQTLTVRTFRTGDVMAMIDFVPRDLDPSEIEEARASVKAFYTEGEQKDVDIKSFYFRVFSKKGSNSSPDVQLLFGEKHVFETLMGMSFRISPEAFFQVNTPATEKLYGLISSWCNASTNTTVLDICCGTGTIGLSMAKNVKEVIGIEMCAQAVEDAKENAAINGVKNVKYYSKKVEEVIQPILSSLNSSNLQDLVAVVDPPRAGLHKDVIRTLRKCEHIERLVYVSCNPEIAQTNFVDLIRPETVRLKGSPFTLEKAVPVDLFPGTKHCELVLLFTRGNQRSSCVTATADQKSYTYKLVTDKTEVQTSSEDNVEGQKQSHDIEDKKMDKDVENQGVPENTIETGGDEHGSSDSQTAAGEKDQVPSCGDGTNGSEVPLEKT
;
A
#
# COMPACT_ATOMS: atom_id res chain seq x y z
N MET A 1 -22.51 -37.72 37.99
CA MET A 1 -23.97 -37.97 38.11
C MET A 1 -24.52 -38.12 36.70
N SER A 2 -24.88 -39.37 36.37
CA SER A 2 -25.74 -39.87 35.26
C SER A 2 -25.30 -39.51 33.82
N GLN A 3 -24.75 -40.39 32.95
CA GLN A 3 -25.27 -41.66 32.38
C GLN A 3 -26.72 -41.51 31.88
N ASP A 4 -27.15 -41.95 30.68
CA ASP A 4 -26.82 -43.19 30.00
C ASP A 4 -27.48 -43.29 28.59
N SER A 5 -26.95 -44.16 27.71
CA SER A 5 -27.63 -45.02 26.70
C SER A 5 -28.57 -44.42 25.62
N GLY A 6 -28.80 -44.99 24.42
CA GLY A 6 -28.52 -46.32 23.90
C GLY A 6 -29.14 -46.49 22.49
N CYS A 7 -28.60 -47.47 21.79
CA CYS A 7 -28.85 -47.95 20.42
C CYS A 7 -30.27 -48.51 20.20
N VAL A 8 -30.80 -48.40 18.96
CA VAL A 8 -31.78 -49.35 18.40
C VAL A 8 -31.45 -49.65 16.93
N THR A 9 -31.10 -50.91 16.69
CA THR A 9 -31.01 -51.61 15.41
C THR A 9 -32.38 -52.05 14.89
N LYS A 10 -32.56 -52.13 13.57
CA LYS A 10 -33.29 -53.25 12.92
C LYS A 10 -32.95 -53.38 11.43
N SER A 11 -32.53 -54.59 11.10
CA SER A 11 -32.17 -55.19 9.81
C SER A 11 -33.31 -56.07 9.28
N SER A 12 -33.37 -56.27 7.95
CA SER A 12 -33.74 -57.50 7.19
C SER A 12 -34.30 -57.07 5.82
N ASP A 13 -33.56 -57.24 4.73
CA ASP A 13 -33.53 -58.41 3.82
C ASP A 13 -34.61 -58.35 2.74
N LEU A 14 -34.20 -58.39 1.46
CA LEU A 14 -34.59 -59.43 0.49
C LEU A 14 -34.01 -59.12 -0.90
N GLU A 15 -33.26 -60.10 -1.39
CA GLU A 15 -32.78 -60.28 -2.76
C GLU A 15 -33.96 -60.51 -3.73
N ASP A 16 -33.85 -60.03 -4.98
CA ASP A 16 -34.04 -60.89 -6.15
C ASP A 16 -33.64 -60.16 -7.46
N SER A 17 -32.81 -60.85 -8.23
CA SER A 17 -32.61 -60.71 -9.68
C SER A 17 -32.90 -62.12 -10.27
N PRO A 18 -33.05 -62.41 -11.58
CA PRO A 18 -32.61 -61.65 -12.76
C PRO A 18 -33.58 -61.73 -13.99
N SER A 19 -33.22 -61.14 -15.13
CA SER A 19 -33.52 -61.74 -16.45
C SER A 19 -32.69 -61.15 -17.59
N ASP A 20 -32.10 -62.07 -18.37
CA ASP A 20 -31.28 -61.92 -19.57
C ASP A 20 -32.07 -61.48 -20.82
N ALA A 21 -31.37 -60.84 -21.78
CA ALA A 21 -31.40 -61.27 -23.19
C ALA A 21 -30.30 -60.60 -24.07
N LYS A 22 -29.31 -61.43 -24.44
CA LYS A 22 -28.66 -61.65 -25.77
C LYS A 22 -28.21 -60.45 -26.63
N LYS A 23 -26.91 -60.27 -26.92
CA LYS A 23 -25.93 -61.06 -27.75
C LYS A 23 -25.88 -60.60 -29.22
N LEU A 24 -24.73 -60.07 -29.63
CA LEU A 24 -24.13 -60.28 -30.96
C LEU A 24 -22.60 -60.13 -30.85
N LYS A 25 -21.89 -61.17 -31.32
CA LYS A 25 -20.43 -61.38 -31.37
C LYS A 25 -20.02 -61.46 -32.84
N LEU A 26 -18.78 -61.06 -33.16
CA LEU A 26 -17.85 -61.59 -34.18
C LEU A 26 -16.47 -60.97 -33.87
N SER A 27 -15.57 -61.67 -33.13
CA SER A 27 -14.42 -62.54 -33.54
C SER A 27 -13.27 -61.76 -34.22
N ASP A 28 -12.10 -61.54 -33.59
CA ASP A 28 -10.90 -62.43 -33.41
C ASP A 28 -10.15 -62.59 -34.76
N GLU A 29 -8.86 -62.29 -35.00
CA GLU A 29 -7.53 -62.55 -34.39
C GLU A 29 -6.52 -61.55 -35.09
N ASP A 30 -5.31 -61.19 -34.65
CA ASP A 30 -4.14 -61.97 -34.21
C ASP A 30 -3.06 -61.07 -33.57
N ALA A 31 -2.24 -61.67 -32.70
CA ALA A 31 -1.13 -61.08 -31.96
C ALA A 31 0.25 -61.49 -32.52
N ALA A 32 1.28 -60.64 -32.38
CA ALA A 32 2.69 -61.06 -32.28
C ALA A 32 3.61 -59.96 -31.68
N GLU A 33 4.55 -60.41 -30.85
CA GLU A 33 5.45 -59.67 -29.96
C GLU A 33 6.72 -59.05 -30.60
N VAL A 34 7.10 -57.89 -30.04
CA VAL A 34 8.43 -57.44 -29.55
C VAL A 34 9.72 -58.09 -30.11
N THR A 35 10.66 -57.26 -30.60
CA THR A 35 12.09 -57.29 -30.21
C THR A 35 12.84 -55.98 -30.56
N ASN A 36 13.77 -55.63 -29.68
CA ASN A 36 14.59 -54.42 -29.59
C ASN A 36 15.52 -54.12 -30.79
N GLY A 37 15.87 -52.85 -30.99
CA GLY A 37 17.04 -52.42 -31.75
C GLY A 37 17.19 -50.90 -31.88
N ALA A 38 18.20 -50.36 -31.21
CA ALA A 38 18.54 -48.94 -31.06
C ALA A 38 18.99 -48.23 -32.35
N ALA A 39 18.76 -46.90 -32.41
CA ALA A 39 19.79 -45.84 -32.46
C ALA A 39 19.37 -44.59 -33.27
N SER A 40 19.50 -43.44 -32.58
CA SER A 40 19.78 -42.07 -33.06
C SER A 40 19.09 -41.50 -34.29
N SER A 41 18.24 -40.49 -34.08
CA SER A 41 18.43 -39.13 -34.64
C SER A 41 17.16 -38.31 -34.44
N ALA A 42 17.14 -37.44 -33.42
CA ALA A 42 16.16 -36.35 -33.35
C ALA A 42 16.62 -35.21 -32.42
N ASP A 43 17.91 -34.84 -32.44
CA ASP A 43 18.44 -33.57 -31.90
C ASP A 43 18.03 -32.36 -32.78
N ALA A 44 16.78 -32.31 -33.23
CA ALA A 44 16.31 -31.28 -34.16
C ALA A 44 14.82 -30.92 -33.99
N LYS A 45 14.21 -31.19 -32.83
CA LYS A 45 12.78 -30.91 -32.61
C LYS A 45 12.42 -30.02 -31.40
N GLU A 46 13.39 -29.53 -30.62
CA GLU A 46 13.07 -28.67 -29.46
C GLU A 46 13.15 -27.15 -29.71
N GLU A 47 13.52 -26.68 -30.91
CA GLU A 47 13.66 -25.23 -31.17
C GLU A 47 12.43 -24.52 -31.76
N ASN A 48 11.28 -25.19 -31.97
CA ASN A 48 10.15 -24.57 -32.70
C ASN A 48 8.82 -24.39 -31.96
N ASP A 49 8.71 -24.69 -30.66
CA ASP A 49 7.45 -24.55 -29.90
C ASP A 49 7.26 -23.20 -29.16
N ILE A 50 8.11 -22.20 -29.40
CA ILE A 50 7.95 -20.82 -28.86
C ILE A 50 7.09 -19.93 -29.79
N ALA A 51 6.63 -20.44 -30.92
CA ALA A 51 5.78 -19.70 -31.85
C ALA A 51 4.28 -19.89 -31.52
N GLU A 52 3.61 -18.77 -31.20
CA GLU A 52 2.17 -18.63 -30.92
C GLU A 52 1.68 -18.88 -29.47
N ALA A 53 2.35 -18.30 -28.48
CA ALA A 53 1.68 -18.05 -27.19
C ALA A 53 0.48 -17.07 -27.39
N ASP A 54 -0.73 -17.53 -27.11
CA ASP A 54 -1.95 -16.70 -27.13
C ASP A 54 -1.77 -15.48 -26.20
N PRO A 55 -1.87 -14.24 -26.68
CA PRO A 55 -1.78 -13.01 -25.87
C PRO A 55 -2.77 -12.92 -24.73
N LEU A 56 -3.79 -13.77 -24.78
CA LEU A 56 -4.88 -13.88 -23.84
C LEU A 56 -4.80 -15.17 -23.01
N SER A 57 -3.72 -15.96 -23.11
CA SER A 57 -3.54 -17.21 -22.35
C SER A 57 -3.71 -16.99 -20.84
N TYR A 58 -3.20 -15.87 -20.33
CA TYR A 58 -3.34 -15.44 -18.93
C TYR A 58 -4.81 -15.18 -18.52
N THR A 59 -5.70 -14.91 -19.48
CA THR A 59 -7.16 -14.81 -19.26
C THR A 59 -7.85 -16.18 -19.19
N ARG A 60 -7.21 -17.23 -19.72
CA ARG A 60 -7.67 -18.63 -19.64
C ARG A 60 -7.16 -19.35 -18.38
N GLY A 61 -6.38 -18.65 -17.54
CA GLY A 61 -5.84 -19.16 -16.29
C GLY A 61 -6.80 -19.12 -15.10
N ALA A 62 -6.46 -19.83 -14.01
CA ALA A 62 -7.24 -19.90 -12.77
C ALA A 62 -7.19 -18.61 -11.91
N GLU A 63 -6.53 -17.55 -12.38
CA GLU A 63 -6.33 -16.28 -11.69
C GLU A 63 -7.37 -15.21 -12.05
N PHE A 64 -7.69 -14.29 -11.12
CA PHE A 64 -8.52 -13.13 -11.44
C PHE A 64 -7.73 -12.12 -12.27
N THR A 65 -8.02 -12.05 -13.57
CA THR A 65 -7.69 -10.88 -14.39
C THR A 65 -8.90 -9.96 -14.48
N SER A 66 -8.68 -8.63 -14.42
CA SER A 66 -9.75 -7.65 -14.67
C SER A 66 -10.25 -7.65 -16.12
N GLU A 67 -9.75 -8.56 -16.95
CA GLU A 67 -9.89 -8.55 -18.40
C GLU A 67 -10.91 -9.57 -18.91
N ILE A 68 -11.24 -10.62 -18.13
CA ILE A 68 -12.11 -11.73 -18.57
C ILE A 68 -13.60 -11.38 -18.57
N PHE A 69 -14.10 -10.75 -17.49
CA PHE A 69 -15.53 -10.41 -17.35
C PHE A 69 -15.77 -8.91 -17.57
N LYS A 70 -15.20 -8.38 -18.65
CA LYS A 70 -15.18 -6.94 -18.94
C LYS A 70 -16.16 -6.61 -20.06
N ILE A 71 -16.96 -5.57 -19.86
CA ILE A 71 -17.70 -4.90 -20.94
C ILE A 71 -17.09 -3.52 -21.16
N GLN A 72 -17.24 -3.01 -22.37
CA GLN A 72 -16.96 -1.62 -22.72
C GLN A 72 -18.28 -0.93 -23.05
N ILE A 73 -18.46 0.26 -22.50
CA ILE A 73 -19.61 1.11 -22.75
C ILE A 73 -19.14 2.31 -23.56
N HIS A 74 -19.79 2.53 -24.69
CA HIS A 74 -19.62 3.65 -25.59
C HIS A 74 -20.83 4.59 -25.49
N ASN A 75 -20.70 5.78 -26.07
CA ASN A 75 -21.73 6.82 -26.11
C ASN A 75 -22.20 7.25 -24.70
N LEU A 76 -21.26 7.33 -23.75
CA LEU A 76 -21.57 7.79 -22.41
C LEU A 76 -21.77 9.31 -22.42
N PRO A 77 -22.84 9.83 -21.80
CA PRO A 77 -22.95 11.26 -21.56
C PRO A 77 -21.85 11.70 -20.61
N ARG A 78 -21.46 12.98 -20.60
CA ARG A 78 -20.49 13.50 -19.62
C ARG A 78 -20.85 13.05 -18.19
N PHE A 79 -19.95 12.29 -17.57
CA PHE A 79 -20.21 11.59 -16.32
C PHE A 79 -19.06 11.70 -15.31
N GLY A 80 -19.40 11.71 -14.02
CA GLY A 80 -18.46 11.37 -12.96
C GLY A 80 -18.57 9.89 -12.60
N PHE A 81 -17.49 9.25 -12.14
CA PHE A 81 -17.52 7.85 -11.69
C PHE A 81 -18.57 7.59 -10.61
N GLY A 82 -18.88 8.58 -9.77
CA GLY A 82 -19.95 8.47 -8.77
C GLY A 82 -21.35 8.36 -9.39
N ASP A 83 -21.61 9.12 -10.45
CA ASP A 83 -22.91 9.11 -11.15
C ASP A 83 -23.09 7.80 -11.92
N LEU A 84 -22.03 7.32 -12.57
CA LEU A 84 -22.03 6.03 -13.24
C LEU A 84 -22.25 4.89 -12.24
N LYS A 85 -21.55 4.88 -11.09
CA LYS A 85 -21.77 3.88 -10.03
C LYS A 85 -23.20 3.89 -9.52
N LYS A 86 -23.80 5.07 -9.30
CA LYS A 86 -25.22 5.18 -8.91
C LYS A 86 -26.14 4.62 -9.99
N ARG A 87 -25.90 4.95 -11.27
CA ARG A 87 -26.71 4.43 -12.39
C ARG A 87 -26.62 2.91 -12.51
N LEU A 88 -25.42 2.34 -12.38
CA LEU A 88 -25.22 0.90 -12.37
C LEU A 88 -25.94 0.24 -11.19
N LYS A 89 -25.86 0.83 -9.99
CA LYS A 89 -26.60 0.35 -8.82
C LYS A 89 -28.12 0.38 -9.03
N MET A 90 -28.66 1.43 -9.65
CA MET A 90 -30.08 1.51 -10.00
C MET A 90 -30.51 0.42 -10.98
N LEU A 91 -29.61 -0.04 -11.85
CA LEU A 91 -29.85 -1.16 -12.76
C LEU A 91 -29.66 -2.53 -12.08
N GLY A 92 -29.35 -2.54 -10.78
CA GLY A 92 -29.05 -3.76 -10.02
C GLY A 92 -27.71 -4.39 -10.41
N LEU A 93 -26.78 -3.62 -10.99
CA LEU A 93 -25.46 -4.09 -11.40
C LEU A 93 -24.43 -3.83 -10.30
N LYS A 94 -23.56 -4.82 -10.07
CA LYS A 94 -22.49 -4.78 -9.07
C LYS A 94 -21.12 -4.82 -9.75
N PRO A 95 -20.65 -3.69 -10.31
CA PRO A 95 -19.36 -3.66 -10.98
C PRO A 95 -18.23 -3.94 -9.98
N ASN A 96 -17.32 -4.85 -10.32
CA ASN A 96 -16.12 -5.13 -9.54
C ASN A 96 -15.05 -4.03 -9.73
N LYS A 97 -14.90 -3.55 -10.98
CA LYS A 97 -13.97 -2.47 -11.32
C LYS A 97 -14.55 -1.63 -12.45
N ILE A 98 -14.29 -0.32 -12.41
CA ILE A 98 -14.69 0.62 -13.48
C ILE A 98 -13.43 1.41 -13.86
N LYS A 99 -13.09 1.42 -15.15
CA LYS A 99 -11.99 2.22 -15.71
C LYS A 99 -12.51 3.03 -16.90
N SER A 100 -12.13 4.29 -17.00
CA SER A 100 -12.36 5.10 -18.20
C SER A 100 -11.07 5.84 -18.52
N PRO A 101 -10.30 5.40 -19.53
CA PRO A 101 -8.97 5.93 -19.83
C PRO A 101 -8.98 7.43 -20.17
N ASP A 102 -10.04 7.89 -20.82
CA ASP A 102 -10.20 9.26 -21.33
C ASP A 102 -11.28 10.07 -20.58
N ARG A 103 -11.98 9.44 -19.61
CA ARG A 103 -13.10 9.99 -18.83
C ARG A 103 -14.25 10.57 -19.67
N GLN A 104 -14.34 10.28 -20.97
CA GLN A 104 -15.25 10.99 -21.87
C GLN A 104 -15.92 10.10 -22.91
N SER A 105 -15.22 9.18 -23.60
CA SER A 105 -15.83 8.42 -24.71
C SER A 105 -16.07 6.93 -24.42
N VAL A 106 -15.20 6.28 -23.63
CA VAL A 106 -15.29 4.84 -23.36
C VAL A 106 -15.11 4.53 -21.87
N CYS A 107 -15.97 3.66 -21.34
CA CYS A 107 -15.83 3.11 -19.99
C CYS A 107 -15.81 1.59 -20.00
N TYR A 108 -14.79 1.01 -19.38
CA TYR A 108 -14.67 -0.41 -19.12
C TYR A 108 -15.24 -0.74 -17.75
N ILE A 109 -16.09 -1.75 -17.69
CA ILE A 109 -16.66 -2.27 -16.46
C ILE A 109 -16.34 -3.76 -16.36
N CYS A 110 -15.67 -4.13 -15.28
CA CYS A 110 -15.35 -5.51 -14.96
C CYS A 110 -16.35 -6.04 -13.94
N PHE A 111 -16.84 -7.26 -14.16
CA PHE A 111 -17.74 -8.00 -13.28
C PHE A 111 -17.03 -9.18 -12.63
N ARG A 112 -17.68 -9.84 -11.66
CA ARG A 112 -17.04 -10.93 -10.91
C ARG A 112 -17.07 -12.25 -11.65
N ASN A 113 -18.13 -12.48 -12.42
CA ASN A 113 -18.36 -13.69 -13.20
C ASN A 113 -19.03 -13.36 -14.54
N GLU A 114 -19.15 -14.39 -15.39
CA GLU A 114 -19.77 -14.32 -16.70
C GLU A 114 -21.25 -13.92 -16.63
N GLU A 115 -21.99 -14.49 -15.67
CA GLU A 115 -23.41 -14.20 -15.48
C GLU A 115 -23.67 -12.71 -15.18
N GLU A 116 -22.89 -12.10 -14.30
CA GLU A 116 -22.95 -10.68 -13.97
C GLU A 116 -22.56 -9.80 -15.17
N ARG A 117 -21.55 -10.21 -15.96
CA ARG A 117 -21.14 -9.52 -17.20
C ARG A 117 -22.26 -9.54 -18.21
N ASP A 118 -22.89 -10.69 -18.44
CA ASP A 118 -23.93 -10.86 -19.46
C ASP A 118 -25.23 -10.19 -19.05
N ASN A 119 -25.57 -10.22 -17.75
CA ASN A 119 -26.66 -9.43 -17.18
C ASN A 119 -26.40 -7.93 -17.37
N ALA A 120 -25.17 -7.47 -17.14
CA ALA A 120 -24.80 -6.09 -17.37
C ALA A 120 -24.87 -5.70 -18.84
N LEU A 121 -24.40 -6.56 -19.75
CA LEU A 121 -24.49 -6.35 -21.19
C LEU A 121 -25.95 -6.19 -21.64
N LYS A 122 -26.84 -7.09 -21.20
CA LYS A 122 -28.29 -7.02 -21.48
C LYS A 122 -28.94 -5.74 -20.95
N LYS A 123 -28.55 -5.30 -19.75
CA LYS A 123 -29.15 -4.12 -19.11
C LYS A 123 -28.58 -2.78 -19.57
N LEU A 124 -27.35 -2.76 -20.07
CA LEU A 124 -26.67 -1.52 -20.46
C LEU A 124 -26.70 -1.27 -21.95
N ASN A 125 -26.74 -2.31 -22.78
CA ASN A 125 -26.81 -2.12 -24.22
C ASN A 125 -28.18 -1.58 -24.63
N GLY A 126 -28.21 -0.43 -25.31
CA GLY A 126 -29.43 0.28 -25.68
C GLY A 126 -30.07 1.08 -24.55
N HIS A 127 -29.47 1.10 -23.35
CA HIS A 127 -30.02 1.81 -22.20
C HIS A 127 -29.95 3.32 -22.39
N LEU A 128 -31.05 4.02 -22.12
CA LEU A 128 -31.10 5.48 -22.24
C LEU A 128 -30.58 6.14 -20.95
N TRP A 129 -29.59 7.03 -21.09
CA TRP A 129 -29.08 7.83 -19.98
C TRP A 129 -28.72 9.25 -20.45
N LYS A 130 -29.39 10.28 -19.87
CA LYS A 130 -29.24 11.69 -20.27
C LYS A 130 -29.33 11.90 -21.79
N ASN A 131 -30.36 11.33 -22.42
CA ASN A 131 -30.59 11.36 -23.87
C ASN A 131 -29.50 10.67 -24.72
N HIS A 132 -28.57 9.94 -24.12
CA HIS A 132 -27.62 9.11 -24.83
C HIS A 132 -28.05 7.65 -24.73
N LYS A 133 -28.11 6.97 -25.88
CA LYS A 133 -28.35 5.53 -25.94
C LYS A 133 -27.00 4.84 -25.79
N LEU A 134 -26.79 4.20 -24.65
CA LEU A 134 -25.52 3.53 -24.35
C LEU A 134 -25.34 2.33 -25.26
N GLU A 135 -24.11 2.13 -25.72
CA GLU A 135 -23.72 0.92 -26.44
C GLU A 135 -22.79 0.10 -25.55
N ALA A 136 -23.25 -1.06 -25.08
CA ALA A 136 -22.43 -1.96 -24.30
C ALA A 136 -21.99 -3.13 -25.17
N LYS A 137 -20.70 -3.39 -25.22
CA LYS A 137 -20.09 -4.52 -25.94
C LYS A 137 -19.22 -5.31 -24.98
N ILE A 138 -19.10 -6.62 -25.19
CA ILE A 138 -18.05 -7.39 -24.50
C ILE A 138 -16.72 -6.73 -24.88
N ALA A 139 -15.93 -6.37 -23.87
CA ALA A 139 -14.64 -5.77 -24.13
C ALA A 139 -13.67 -6.89 -24.47
N ALA A 140 -12.91 -6.70 -25.56
CA ALA A 140 -11.79 -7.56 -25.81
C ALA A 140 -10.87 -7.53 -24.57
N PRO A 141 -10.43 -8.69 -24.07
CA PRO A 141 -9.40 -8.71 -23.05
C PRO A 141 -8.18 -7.95 -23.58
N ILE A 142 -7.60 -7.09 -22.75
CA ILE A 142 -6.35 -6.41 -23.12
C ILE A 142 -5.29 -7.51 -23.26
N ALA A 143 -4.46 -7.52 -24.29
CA ALA A 143 -3.35 -8.48 -24.37
C ALA A 143 -2.45 -8.31 -23.14
N ASP A 144 -1.83 -9.39 -22.63
CA ASP A 144 -0.85 -9.25 -21.55
C ASP A 144 0.15 -8.14 -21.94
N PRO A 145 0.41 -7.13 -21.08
CA PRO A 145 1.31 -6.03 -21.40
C PRO A 145 2.70 -6.49 -21.90
N TYR A 146 3.20 -7.62 -21.38
CA TYR A 146 4.41 -8.30 -21.85
C TYR A 146 4.27 -8.75 -23.31
N LEU A 147 3.20 -9.48 -23.63
CA LEU A 147 2.92 -9.99 -24.98
C LEU A 147 2.58 -8.86 -25.97
N GLN A 148 1.93 -7.79 -25.51
CA GLN A 148 1.68 -6.58 -26.29
C GLN A 148 3.00 -5.88 -26.64
N LYS A 149 3.91 -5.72 -25.69
CA LYS A 149 5.21 -5.09 -25.94
C LYS A 149 6.10 -5.97 -26.84
N GLN A 150 6.07 -7.30 -26.66
CA GLN A 150 6.73 -8.23 -27.60
C GLN A 150 6.24 -8.06 -29.04
N ARG A 151 4.92 -7.97 -29.25
CA ARG A 151 4.33 -7.75 -30.59
C ARG A 151 4.75 -6.41 -31.18
N GLN A 152 4.73 -5.34 -30.40
CA GLN A 152 5.22 -4.03 -30.84
C GLN A 152 6.69 -4.09 -31.28
N HIS A 153 7.55 -4.83 -30.56
CA HIS A 153 8.94 -5.02 -30.96
C HIS A 153 9.07 -5.82 -32.27
N LYS A 154 8.30 -6.90 -32.44
CA LYS A 154 8.24 -7.67 -33.69
C LYS A 154 7.76 -6.82 -34.88
N ASP A 155 6.73 -5.99 -34.69
CA ASP A 155 6.16 -5.14 -35.75
C ASP A 155 7.10 -3.98 -36.16
N HIS A 156 7.97 -3.50 -35.25
CA HIS A 156 8.95 -2.44 -35.54
C HIS A 156 10.30 -2.98 -36.05
N GLY A 157 10.38 -4.25 -36.45
CA GLY A 157 11.61 -4.85 -37.00
C GLY A 157 12.73 -5.09 -35.97
N SER A 158 12.44 -4.98 -34.67
CA SER A 158 13.37 -5.29 -33.58
C SER A 158 13.05 -6.68 -33.01
N SER A 159 13.71 -7.73 -33.52
CA SER A 159 13.46 -9.12 -33.07
C SER A 159 13.80 -9.43 -31.60
N ILE A 160 14.49 -8.52 -30.88
CA ILE A 160 15.03 -8.81 -29.56
C ILE A 160 14.09 -8.31 -28.45
N ILE A 161 13.55 -9.24 -27.65
CA ILE A 161 12.74 -8.99 -26.45
C ILE A 161 13.58 -8.19 -25.44
N PRO A 162 13.02 -7.26 -24.65
CA PRO A 162 13.79 -6.48 -23.67
C PRO A 162 14.69 -7.32 -22.74
N THR A 163 14.22 -8.47 -22.27
CA THR A 163 15.04 -9.43 -21.49
C THR A 163 16.18 -10.04 -22.30
N GLU A 164 15.97 -10.34 -23.59
CA GLU A 164 17.00 -10.89 -24.48
C GLU A 164 18.12 -9.87 -24.74
N LYS A 165 17.81 -8.57 -24.82
CA LYS A 165 18.82 -7.50 -24.88
C LYS A 165 19.67 -7.42 -23.61
N MET A 166 19.16 -7.93 -22.49
CA MET A 166 19.86 -7.89 -21.20
C MET A 166 20.84 -9.06 -21.01
N LYS A 167 20.79 -10.09 -21.86
CA LYS A 167 21.73 -11.23 -21.80
C LYS A 167 23.18 -10.82 -22.06
N GLU A 168 23.38 -9.74 -22.81
CA GLU A 168 24.69 -9.21 -23.16
C GLU A 168 25.25 -8.22 -22.12
N MET A 169 24.48 -7.90 -21.07
CA MET A 169 24.94 -6.99 -20.00
C MET A 169 26.06 -7.64 -19.18
N SER A 170 27.06 -6.84 -18.85
CA SER A 170 28.05 -7.20 -17.84
C SER A 170 27.39 -7.37 -16.46
N ALA A 171 28.09 -8.06 -15.54
CA ALA A 171 27.60 -8.26 -14.18
C ALA A 171 27.41 -6.92 -13.45
N GLU A 172 28.31 -5.96 -13.70
CA GLU A 172 28.28 -4.61 -13.15
C GLU A 172 27.05 -3.83 -13.64
N GLU A 173 26.79 -3.82 -14.96
CA GLU A 173 25.62 -3.14 -15.53
C GLU A 173 24.31 -3.77 -15.03
N ALA A 174 24.27 -5.10 -14.88
CA ALA A 174 23.11 -5.80 -14.34
C ALA A 174 22.86 -5.38 -12.88
N GLU A 175 23.90 -5.34 -12.06
CA GLU A 175 23.80 -4.89 -10.66
C GLU A 175 23.33 -3.43 -10.56
N GLU A 176 23.91 -2.52 -11.35
CA GLU A 176 23.48 -1.12 -11.39
C GLU A 176 22.00 -0.98 -11.77
N ARG A 177 21.56 -1.68 -12.83
CA ARG A 177 20.15 -1.70 -13.23
C ARG A 177 19.24 -2.23 -12.13
N LEU A 178 19.66 -3.27 -11.42
CA LEU A 178 18.89 -3.81 -10.30
C LEU A 178 18.77 -2.79 -9.17
N LYS A 179 19.87 -2.10 -8.82
CA LYS A 179 19.88 -1.01 -7.86
C LYS A 179 18.99 0.14 -8.31
N GLU A 180 19.01 0.54 -9.57
CA GLU A 180 18.11 1.58 -10.10
C GLU A 180 16.63 1.22 -9.96
N ASN A 181 16.28 -0.06 -10.16
CA ASN A 181 14.89 -0.52 -10.05
C ASN A 181 14.40 -0.61 -8.60
N VAL A 182 15.26 -1.10 -7.70
CA VAL A 182 14.89 -1.37 -6.30
C VAL A 182 15.12 -0.17 -5.39
N CYS A 183 16.27 0.50 -5.56
CA CYS A 183 16.77 1.63 -4.78
C CYS A 183 17.13 2.79 -5.71
N PRO A 184 16.19 3.43 -6.41
CA PRO A 184 16.47 4.39 -7.48
C PRO A 184 17.32 5.62 -7.08
N LEU A 185 17.58 5.84 -5.79
CA LEU A 185 18.44 6.92 -5.29
C LEU A 185 19.77 6.38 -4.71
N TRP A 186 20.16 5.15 -5.02
CA TRP A 186 21.34 4.46 -4.47
C TRP A 186 22.65 5.21 -4.70
N ASN A 187 22.76 5.93 -5.82
CA ASN A 187 23.95 6.67 -6.24
C ASN A 187 23.95 8.14 -5.79
N MET A 188 22.98 8.54 -4.95
CA MET A 188 22.89 9.89 -4.39
C MET A 188 23.33 9.90 -2.93
N SER A 189 24.01 10.97 -2.51
CA SER A 189 24.28 11.17 -1.09
C SER A 189 22.97 11.30 -0.31
N TYR A 190 22.96 10.86 0.94
CA TYR A 190 21.72 10.82 1.71
C TYR A 190 21.09 12.22 1.90
N SER A 191 21.90 13.28 2.04
CA SER A 191 21.42 14.66 2.09
C SER A 191 20.68 15.07 0.81
N GLU A 192 21.19 14.68 -0.37
CA GLU A 192 20.53 14.94 -1.65
C GLU A 192 19.22 14.16 -1.78
N GLN A 193 19.17 12.92 -1.27
CA GLN A 193 17.93 12.14 -1.23
C GLN A 193 16.85 12.86 -0.40
N LEU A 194 17.23 13.34 0.79
CA LEU A 194 16.35 14.09 1.69
C LEU A 194 15.85 15.39 1.04
N GLN A 195 16.72 16.10 0.34
CA GLN A 195 16.37 17.32 -0.41
C GLN A 195 15.35 17.00 -1.51
N GLN A 196 15.59 15.98 -2.33
CA GLN A 196 14.68 15.57 -3.40
C GLN A 196 13.30 15.15 -2.86
N LYS A 197 13.25 14.41 -1.75
CA LYS A 197 12.01 14.03 -1.06
C LYS A 197 11.26 15.27 -0.52
N THR A 198 11.99 16.22 0.05
CA THR A 198 11.44 17.49 0.54
C THR A 198 10.81 18.28 -0.61
N ASP A 199 11.49 18.43 -1.74
CA ASP A 199 10.98 19.17 -2.89
C ASP A 199 9.72 18.53 -3.50
N LYS A 200 9.65 17.20 -3.50
CA LYS A 200 8.45 16.46 -3.89
C LYS A 200 7.26 16.78 -2.98
N VAL A 201 7.47 16.84 -1.67
CA VAL A 201 6.42 17.24 -0.71
C VAL A 201 6.02 18.71 -0.89
N LYS A 202 6.99 19.61 -1.08
CA LYS A 202 6.70 21.02 -1.41
C LYS A 202 5.78 21.14 -2.63
N ALA A 203 6.04 20.36 -3.69
CA ALA A 203 5.22 20.34 -4.89
C ALA A 203 3.77 19.88 -4.60
N VAL A 204 3.58 18.84 -3.79
CA VAL A 204 2.24 18.39 -3.37
C VAL A 204 1.50 19.48 -2.61
N LEU A 205 2.13 20.11 -1.61
CA LEU A 205 1.49 21.15 -0.79
C LEU A 205 1.14 22.41 -1.61
N ARG A 206 1.99 22.81 -2.56
CA ARG A 206 1.67 23.89 -3.52
C ARG A 206 0.45 23.54 -4.37
N LYS A 207 0.34 22.28 -4.79
CA LYS A 207 -0.80 21.80 -5.59
C LYS A 207 -2.09 21.78 -4.77
N VAL A 208 -2.03 21.46 -3.48
CA VAL A 208 -3.17 21.59 -2.55
C VAL A 208 -3.63 23.05 -2.47
N ALA A 209 -2.71 23.99 -2.25
CA ALA A 209 -3.04 25.42 -2.12
C ALA A 209 -3.65 26.04 -3.39
N ARG A 210 -3.33 25.49 -4.55
CA ARG A 210 -3.83 25.94 -5.87
C ARG A 210 -5.14 25.29 -6.29
N ASP A 211 -5.68 24.32 -5.54
CA ASP A 211 -6.93 23.67 -5.90
C ASP A 211 -8.11 24.65 -5.78
N ASP A 212 -8.97 24.70 -6.79
CA ASP A 212 -10.08 25.67 -6.91
C ASP A 212 -10.99 25.71 -5.68
N PHE A 213 -11.14 24.59 -4.97
CA PHE A 213 -12.02 24.50 -3.82
C PHE A 213 -11.47 25.17 -2.56
N VAL A 214 -10.16 25.40 -2.51
CA VAL A 214 -9.47 25.97 -1.35
C VAL A 214 -8.67 27.21 -1.72
N HIS A 215 -8.50 27.52 -3.00
CA HIS A 215 -7.68 28.62 -3.47
C HIS A 215 -8.06 29.97 -2.84
N VAL A 216 -9.34 30.18 -2.55
CA VAL A 216 -9.82 31.38 -1.83
C VAL A 216 -9.24 31.50 -0.42
N GLN A 217 -9.08 30.39 0.29
CA GLN A 217 -8.45 30.34 1.63
C GLN A 217 -6.95 30.70 1.57
N PHE A 218 -6.35 30.54 0.39
CA PHE A 218 -4.91 30.70 0.14
C PHE A 218 -4.61 31.83 -0.86
N ARG A 219 -5.48 32.84 -1.00
CA ARG A 219 -5.28 33.94 -1.98
C ARG A 219 -3.96 34.70 -1.80
N ASN A 220 -3.46 34.81 -0.57
CA ASN A 220 -2.18 35.46 -0.24
C ASN A 220 -1.02 34.47 -0.06
N ILE A 221 -1.16 33.21 -0.50
CA ILE A 221 -0.17 32.16 -0.23
C ILE A 221 1.17 32.40 -0.90
N LYS A 222 1.25 33.22 -1.96
CA LYS A 222 2.55 33.51 -2.59
C LYS A 222 3.55 34.16 -1.63
N THR A 223 3.06 34.86 -0.60
CA THR A 223 3.89 35.51 0.42
C THR A 223 4.01 34.69 1.71
N GLN A 224 3.30 33.57 1.85
CA GLN A 224 3.32 32.71 3.05
C GLN A 224 3.75 31.29 2.68
N PHE A 225 4.65 30.69 3.46
CA PHE A 225 5.07 29.29 3.28
C PHE A 225 5.52 28.94 1.85
N GLU A 226 6.16 29.86 1.10
CA GLU A 226 6.63 29.62 -0.27
C GLU A 226 5.53 29.10 -1.25
N GLY A 227 4.28 29.52 -1.05
CA GLY A 227 3.14 29.10 -1.87
C GLY A 227 2.57 27.72 -1.53
N MET A 228 2.98 27.11 -0.41
CA MET A 228 2.47 25.84 0.11
C MET A 228 1.20 26.04 0.94
N ALA A 229 0.37 24.99 1.06
CA ALA A 229 -0.87 25.05 1.83
C ALA A 229 -0.68 25.22 3.36
N CYS A 230 0.53 25.01 3.87
CA CYS A 230 0.90 25.13 5.28
C CYS A 230 2.41 25.23 5.46
N GLU A 231 2.87 25.44 6.69
CA GLU A 231 4.28 25.31 7.07
C GLU A 231 4.78 23.88 6.83
N LEU A 232 5.92 23.76 6.15
CA LEU A 232 6.63 22.49 5.99
C LEU A 232 7.85 22.48 6.90
N LEU A 233 7.83 21.62 7.91
CA LEU A 233 8.97 21.41 8.79
C LEU A 233 10.08 20.61 8.10
N PRO A 234 11.34 20.69 8.57
CA PRO A 234 12.44 19.90 8.04
C PRO A 234 12.14 18.39 8.03
N ILE A 235 12.53 17.72 6.95
CA ILE A 235 12.42 16.26 6.84
C ILE A 235 13.15 15.56 8.00
N ILE A 236 12.46 14.60 8.63
CA ILE A 236 13.06 13.76 9.66
C ILE A 236 13.80 12.61 8.96
N PRO A 237 15.14 12.51 9.12
CA PRO A 237 15.90 11.43 8.51
C PRO A 237 15.62 10.08 9.20
N SER A 238 15.70 8.99 8.43
CA SER A 238 15.86 7.65 8.97
C SER A 238 17.14 7.56 9.83
N PRO A 239 17.08 6.93 11.01
CA PRO A 239 18.29 6.60 11.79
C PRO A 239 19.23 5.63 11.07
N GLU A 240 18.69 4.72 10.25
CA GLU A 240 19.44 3.71 9.50
C GLU A 240 19.14 3.86 8.00
N THR A 241 20.17 3.91 7.16
CA THR A 241 20.03 4.15 5.70
C THR A 241 20.29 2.92 4.84
N SER A 242 20.88 1.87 5.42
CA SER A 242 21.10 0.56 4.82
C SER A 242 20.64 -0.51 5.79
N GLU A 243 20.30 -1.69 5.26
CA GLU A 243 19.93 -2.87 6.04
C GLU A 243 18.89 -2.54 7.13
N TYR A 244 17.89 -1.74 6.77
CA TYR A 244 16.85 -1.29 7.71
C TYR A 244 15.54 -2.08 7.50
N ARG A 245 15.41 -2.81 6.39
CA ARG A 245 14.13 -3.30 5.90
C ARG A 245 13.80 -4.66 6.50
N ASN A 246 12.88 -4.64 7.48
CA ASN A 246 12.44 -5.81 8.24
C ASN A 246 11.47 -6.74 7.48
N LYS A 247 11.01 -6.37 6.28
CA LYS A 247 10.17 -7.21 5.39
C LYS A 247 10.57 -7.03 3.93
N ASN A 248 10.92 -8.13 3.29
CA ASN A 248 11.24 -8.20 1.87
C ASN A 248 10.39 -9.27 1.18
N GLU A 249 9.89 -8.94 -0.01
CA GLU A 249 9.13 -9.86 -0.88
C GLU A 249 9.97 -10.10 -2.13
N PHE A 250 10.58 -11.29 -2.21
CA PHE A 250 11.45 -11.68 -3.30
C PHE A 250 10.67 -12.44 -4.36
N THR A 251 10.91 -12.11 -5.62
CA THR A 251 10.41 -12.87 -6.78
C THR A 251 11.26 -14.12 -6.96
N VAL A 252 10.60 -15.26 -7.17
CA VAL A 252 11.25 -16.49 -7.65
C VAL A 252 11.14 -16.48 -9.18
N GLY A 253 12.28 -16.52 -9.86
CA GLY A 253 12.31 -16.44 -11.32
C GLY A 253 13.61 -16.96 -11.90
N TYR A 254 13.86 -16.61 -13.16
CA TYR A 254 15.11 -16.94 -13.83
C TYR A 254 16.02 -15.72 -13.95
N GLY A 255 17.33 -15.96 -13.96
CA GLY A 255 18.36 -14.97 -14.20
C GLY A 255 18.33 -14.42 -15.64
N LEU A 256 19.32 -13.59 -15.97
CA LEU A 256 19.44 -13.02 -17.31
C LEU A 256 19.62 -14.09 -18.40
N ASP A 257 20.29 -15.20 -18.07
CA ASP A 257 20.46 -16.36 -18.94
C ASP A 257 19.15 -17.08 -19.30
N GLY A 258 18.06 -16.79 -18.58
CA GLY A 258 16.76 -17.43 -18.74
C GLY A 258 16.70 -18.87 -18.22
N LYS A 259 17.72 -19.35 -17.52
CA LYS A 259 17.84 -20.76 -17.07
C LYS A 259 18.16 -20.88 -15.59
N THR A 260 19.06 -20.05 -15.08
CA THR A 260 19.47 -20.09 -13.66
C THR A 260 18.32 -19.63 -12.79
N VAL A 261 17.92 -20.45 -11.81
CA VAL A 261 16.92 -20.04 -10.81
C VAL A 261 17.51 -18.98 -9.90
N VAL A 262 16.76 -17.89 -9.68
CA VAL A 262 17.14 -16.79 -8.81
C VAL A 262 15.96 -16.40 -7.92
N VAL A 263 16.22 -16.23 -6.64
CA VAL A 263 15.30 -15.59 -5.69
C VAL A 263 15.83 -14.19 -5.37
N GLY A 264 15.08 -13.16 -5.75
CA GLY A 264 15.53 -11.78 -5.60
C GLY A 264 14.55 -10.76 -6.15
N PHE A 265 15.03 -9.76 -6.88
CA PHE A 265 14.19 -8.71 -7.45
C PHE A 265 14.26 -8.72 -8.98
N ARG A 266 13.17 -8.33 -9.64
CA ARG A 266 13.21 -8.17 -11.10
C ARG A 266 14.09 -6.98 -11.50
N TYR A 267 14.74 -7.08 -12.66
CA TYR A 267 15.51 -5.97 -13.28
C TYR A 267 14.64 -4.84 -13.85
N GLY A 268 13.32 -4.89 -13.67
CA GLY A 268 12.39 -3.88 -14.15
C GLY A 268 10.94 -4.28 -13.96
N LEU A 269 10.04 -3.51 -14.57
CA LEU A 269 8.60 -3.73 -14.43
C LEU A 269 8.11 -4.79 -15.43
N TYR A 270 7.19 -5.66 -14.99
CA TYR A 270 6.58 -6.66 -15.86
C TYR A 270 5.95 -6.07 -17.12
N LYS A 271 5.26 -4.93 -16.97
CA LYS A 271 4.64 -4.18 -18.08
C LYS A 271 5.65 -3.71 -19.14
N GLU A 272 6.94 -3.67 -18.79
CA GLU A 272 8.03 -3.32 -19.71
C GLU A 272 8.61 -4.52 -20.43
N GLY A 273 8.03 -5.72 -20.26
CA GLY A 273 8.53 -6.92 -20.90
C GLY A 273 9.68 -7.58 -20.14
N ILE A 274 9.90 -7.23 -18.87
CA ILE A 274 11.05 -7.70 -18.09
C ILE A 274 10.57 -8.72 -17.05
N THR A 275 11.10 -9.93 -17.16
CA THR A 275 10.78 -11.07 -16.27
C THR A 275 12.01 -11.60 -15.53
N ALA A 276 13.23 -11.26 -16.00
CA ALA A 276 14.47 -11.69 -15.36
C ALA A 276 14.62 -11.13 -13.94
N VAL A 277 15.21 -11.95 -13.08
CA VAL A 277 15.41 -11.72 -11.65
C VAL A 277 16.91 -11.69 -11.33
N GLY A 278 17.32 -10.67 -10.57
CA GLY A 278 18.67 -10.55 -10.02
C GLY A 278 18.68 -10.80 -8.52
N GLY A 279 19.84 -11.25 -8.00
CA GLY A 279 20.02 -11.57 -6.59
C GLY A 279 19.90 -10.36 -5.66
N ALA A 280 19.52 -10.58 -4.40
CA ALA A 280 19.24 -9.50 -3.45
C ALA A 280 20.44 -9.05 -2.59
N SER A 281 21.58 -9.76 -2.63
CA SER A 281 22.67 -9.60 -1.65
C SER A 281 23.37 -8.24 -1.68
N ASN A 282 23.49 -7.60 -2.85
CA ASN A 282 24.30 -6.37 -3.02
C ASN A 282 23.45 -5.08 -3.01
N LEU A 283 22.20 -5.14 -2.53
CA LEU A 283 21.27 -4.01 -2.58
C LEU A 283 21.25 -3.15 -1.31
N GLY A 284 21.85 -3.63 -0.21
CA GLY A 284 21.90 -2.90 1.06
C GLY A 284 20.54 -2.60 1.68
N LEU A 285 19.48 -3.34 1.30
CA LEU A 285 18.13 -3.18 1.85
C LEU A 285 17.76 -4.27 2.86
N ALA A 286 17.99 -5.53 2.47
CA ALA A 286 17.61 -6.67 3.28
C ALA A 286 18.58 -6.83 4.46
N MET A 287 18.04 -7.17 5.63
CA MET A 287 18.87 -7.52 6.78
C MET A 287 19.80 -8.69 6.44
N PRO A 288 21.04 -8.75 6.98
CA PRO A 288 21.94 -9.88 6.80
C PRO A 288 21.31 -11.24 7.13
N LYS A 289 20.44 -11.30 8.15
CA LYS A 289 19.68 -12.51 8.53
C LYS A 289 18.74 -13.05 7.44
N ALA A 290 18.31 -12.22 6.49
CA ALA A 290 17.47 -12.68 5.38
C ALA A 290 18.28 -13.43 4.31
N ILE A 291 19.59 -13.15 4.19
CA ILE A 291 20.43 -13.68 3.10
C ILE A 291 20.55 -15.22 3.13
N PRO A 292 20.78 -15.89 4.28
CA PRO A 292 20.79 -17.36 4.34
C PRO A 292 19.47 -18.00 3.92
N VAL A 293 18.33 -17.36 4.24
CA VAL A 293 17.00 -17.86 3.86
C VAL A 293 16.80 -17.76 2.33
N ILE A 294 17.23 -16.66 1.72
CA ILE A 294 17.17 -16.47 0.26
C ILE A 294 18.04 -17.50 -0.46
N LYS A 295 19.28 -17.71 0.00
CA LYS A 295 20.22 -18.65 -0.60
C LYS A 295 19.72 -20.09 -0.49
N SER A 296 19.30 -20.52 0.70
CA SER A 296 18.77 -21.87 0.93
C SER A 296 17.51 -22.14 0.11
N PHE A 297 16.61 -21.15 -0.04
CA PHE A 297 15.41 -21.33 -0.85
C PHE A 297 15.73 -21.35 -2.36
N THR A 298 16.71 -20.56 -2.81
CA THR A 298 17.21 -20.63 -4.21
C THR A 298 17.75 -22.02 -4.53
N GLU A 299 18.53 -22.60 -3.61
CA GLU A 299 19.06 -23.96 -3.74
C GLU A 299 17.95 -25.01 -3.77
N PHE A 300 16.95 -24.89 -2.89
CA PHE A 300 15.78 -25.76 -2.88
C PHE A 300 15.03 -25.74 -4.22
N VAL A 301 14.68 -24.55 -4.72
CA VAL A 301 13.94 -24.41 -5.99
C VAL A 301 14.76 -24.94 -7.17
N SER A 302 16.07 -24.76 -7.17
CA SER A 302 16.96 -25.26 -8.23
C SER A 302 16.99 -26.80 -8.33
N ARG A 303 16.71 -27.50 -7.22
CA ARG A 303 16.63 -28.98 -7.15
C ARG A 303 15.19 -29.49 -7.25
N SER A 304 14.21 -28.58 -7.24
CA SER A 304 12.80 -28.90 -7.23
C SER A 304 12.33 -29.35 -8.60
N LYS A 305 11.39 -30.31 -8.64
CA LYS A 305 10.69 -30.67 -9.89
C LYS A 305 9.70 -29.58 -10.34
N TRP A 306 9.28 -28.70 -9.43
CA TRP A 306 8.43 -27.56 -9.75
C TRP A 306 9.28 -26.34 -10.06
N THR A 307 8.88 -25.59 -11.09
CA THR A 307 9.67 -24.47 -11.62
C THR A 307 9.18 -23.11 -11.13
N PRO A 308 9.99 -22.04 -11.25
CA PRO A 308 9.53 -20.67 -11.06
C PRO A 308 8.29 -20.33 -11.89
N TYR A 309 7.35 -19.59 -11.30
CA TYR A 309 6.10 -19.21 -11.94
C TYR A 309 6.33 -18.12 -13.00
N LEU A 310 6.00 -18.44 -14.25
CA LEU A 310 6.07 -17.55 -15.39
C LEU A 310 4.69 -16.96 -15.70
N GLN A 311 4.43 -15.75 -15.19
CA GLN A 311 3.13 -15.08 -15.32
C GLN A 311 2.62 -14.98 -16.77
N HIS A 312 3.51 -14.75 -17.75
CA HIS A 312 3.13 -14.58 -19.16
C HIS A 312 2.75 -15.91 -19.83
N ALA A 313 3.36 -17.02 -19.41
CA ALA A 313 3.10 -18.35 -19.92
C ALA A 313 2.01 -19.07 -19.11
N GLY A 314 1.76 -18.64 -17.87
CA GLY A 314 0.86 -19.30 -16.94
C GLY A 314 1.37 -20.67 -16.48
N THR A 315 2.68 -20.89 -16.56
CA THR A 315 3.38 -22.15 -16.21
C THR A 315 4.26 -21.99 -14.98
N GLY A 316 4.66 -23.10 -14.36
CA GLY A 316 5.43 -23.11 -13.12
C GLY A 316 4.59 -22.83 -11.87
N HIS A 317 5.23 -22.78 -10.71
CA HIS A 317 4.54 -22.82 -9.42
C HIS A 317 5.15 -21.92 -8.33
N TRP A 318 6.48 -21.84 -8.21
CA TRP A 318 7.11 -21.01 -7.18
C TRP A 318 7.06 -19.53 -7.56
N GLN A 319 6.35 -18.70 -6.79
CA GLN A 319 6.12 -17.30 -7.18
C GLN A 319 6.94 -16.32 -6.36
N THR A 320 6.78 -16.34 -5.04
CA THR A 320 7.48 -15.40 -4.15
C THR A 320 7.99 -16.08 -2.89
N LEU A 321 9.04 -15.48 -2.32
CA LEU A 321 9.49 -15.73 -0.95
C LEU A 321 9.41 -14.40 -0.19
N THR A 322 8.54 -14.33 0.81
CA THR A 322 8.52 -13.23 1.77
C THR A 322 9.41 -13.59 2.95
N VAL A 323 10.35 -12.72 3.30
CA VAL A 323 11.18 -12.86 4.51
C VAL A 323 10.99 -11.64 5.39
N ARG A 324 10.67 -11.88 6.65
CA ARG A 324 10.61 -10.88 7.72
C ARG A 324 11.70 -11.17 8.74
N THR A 325 12.34 -10.13 9.23
CA THR A 325 13.47 -10.20 10.17
C THR A 325 13.27 -9.13 11.24
N PHE A 326 13.45 -9.47 12.50
CA PHE A 326 13.09 -8.57 13.61
C PHE A 326 14.30 -8.25 14.49
N ARG A 327 14.23 -7.16 15.26
CA ARG A 327 15.31 -6.78 16.19
C ARG A 327 15.49 -7.77 17.34
N THR A 328 14.46 -8.56 17.63
CA THR A 328 14.52 -9.71 18.56
C THR A 328 15.47 -10.81 18.05
N GLY A 329 15.85 -10.77 16.77
CA GLY A 329 16.61 -11.80 16.10
C GLY A 329 15.73 -12.81 15.37
N ASP A 330 14.41 -12.80 15.59
CA ASP A 330 13.49 -13.72 14.95
C ASP A 330 13.45 -13.53 13.43
N VAL A 331 13.27 -14.64 12.70
CA VAL A 331 13.06 -14.66 11.25
C VAL A 331 11.78 -15.42 10.93
N MET A 332 10.94 -14.82 10.10
CA MET A 332 9.74 -15.45 9.54
C MET A 332 9.83 -15.50 8.02
N ALA A 333 9.57 -16.65 7.43
CA ALA A 333 9.53 -16.84 5.99
C ALA A 333 8.13 -17.30 5.54
N MET A 334 7.72 -16.90 4.35
CA MET A 334 6.47 -17.37 3.74
C MET A 334 6.68 -17.56 2.23
N ILE A 335 6.38 -18.75 1.74
CA ILE A 335 6.41 -19.07 0.31
C ILE A 335 5.04 -18.91 -0.31
N ASP A 336 5.00 -18.33 -1.49
CA ASP A 336 3.83 -18.26 -2.35
C ASP A 336 3.93 -19.30 -3.47
N PHE A 337 2.97 -20.24 -3.49
CA PHE A 337 2.89 -21.33 -4.43
C PHE A 337 1.61 -21.26 -5.28
N VAL A 338 1.79 -21.38 -6.59
CA VAL A 338 0.72 -21.36 -7.58
C VAL A 338 0.39 -22.80 -8.00
N PRO A 339 -0.77 -23.36 -7.59
CA PRO A 339 -1.06 -24.79 -7.75
C PRO A 339 -1.51 -25.20 -9.15
N ARG A 340 -1.34 -24.33 -10.16
CA ARG A 340 -1.91 -24.51 -11.51
C ARG A 340 -1.68 -25.93 -12.03
N ASP A 341 -2.76 -26.56 -12.48
CA ASP A 341 -2.75 -27.90 -13.09
C ASP A 341 -2.23 -29.04 -12.20
N LEU A 342 -1.99 -28.77 -10.90
CA LEU A 342 -1.65 -29.77 -9.89
C LEU A 342 -2.89 -30.25 -9.15
N ASP A 343 -2.87 -31.52 -8.76
CA ASP A 343 -3.84 -32.08 -7.84
C ASP A 343 -3.48 -31.77 -6.37
N PRO A 344 -4.41 -31.97 -5.40
CA PRO A 344 -4.15 -31.72 -3.99
C PRO A 344 -2.97 -32.51 -3.42
N SER A 345 -2.68 -33.71 -3.95
CA SER A 345 -1.58 -34.56 -3.46
C SER A 345 -0.22 -34.03 -3.89
N GLU A 346 -0.11 -33.49 -5.11
CA GLU A 346 1.11 -32.83 -5.60
C GLU A 346 1.39 -31.51 -4.84
N ILE A 347 0.34 -30.78 -4.47
CA ILE A 347 0.49 -29.58 -3.62
C ILE A 347 1.00 -29.97 -2.23
N GLU A 348 0.48 -31.05 -1.66
CA GLU A 348 0.97 -31.58 -0.38
C GLU A 348 2.41 -32.08 -0.49
N GLU A 349 2.77 -32.73 -1.59
CA GLU A 349 4.15 -33.14 -1.87
C GLU A 349 5.09 -31.94 -1.95
N ALA A 350 4.69 -30.86 -2.62
CA ALA A 350 5.47 -29.63 -2.68
C ALA A 350 5.67 -29.03 -1.29
N ARG A 351 4.60 -28.97 -0.49
CA ARG A 351 4.64 -28.49 0.89
C ARG A 351 5.56 -29.35 1.77
N ALA A 352 5.40 -30.67 1.71
CA ALA A 352 6.17 -31.64 2.49
C ALA A 352 7.66 -31.61 2.11
N SER A 353 7.97 -31.45 0.83
CA SER A 353 9.36 -31.37 0.36
C SER A 353 10.09 -30.13 0.90
N VAL A 354 9.43 -28.96 0.93
CA VAL A 354 9.98 -27.76 1.58
C VAL A 354 10.23 -28.04 3.05
N LYS A 355 9.22 -28.58 3.75
CA LYS A 355 9.34 -28.87 5.18
C LYS A 355 10.53 -29.79 5.47
N ALA A 356 10.62 -30.92 4.78
CA ALA A 356 11.69 -31.89 4.95
C ALA A 356 13.07 -31.27 4.69
N PHE A 357 13.21 -30.43 3.67
CA PHE A 357 14.47 -29.75 3.34
C PHE A 357 14.99 -28.86 4.49
N TYR A 358 14.10 -28.21 5.22
CA TYR A 358 14.43 -27.31 6.33
C TYR A 358 14.40 -27.96 7.72
N THR A 359 13.76 -29.12 7.91
CA THR A 359 13.70 -29.80 9.21
C THR A 359 14.61 -31.03 9.32
N GLU A 360 14.85 -31.71 8.21
CA GLU A 360 15.60 -32.98 8.16
C GLU A 360 16.82 -32.90 7.22
N GLY A 361 16.81 -31.95 6.28
CA GLY A 361 17.83 -31.79 5.25
C GLY A 361 19.05 -30.95 5.64
N GLU A 362 19.81 -30.60 4.61
CA GLU A 362 21.08 -29.85 4.69
C GLU A 362 20.91 -28.42 5.23
N GLN A 363 19.70 -27.86 5.17
CA GLN A 363 19.40 -26.48 5.56
C GLN A 363 18.72 -26.35 6.94
N LYS A 364 18.83 -27.39 7.79
CA LYS A 364 18.29 -27.39 9.17
C LYS A 364 18.89 -26.30 10.07
N ASP A 365 20.09 -25.83 9.74
CA ASP A 365 20.82 -24.82 10.53
C ASP A 365 20.47 -23.38 10.09
N VAL A 366 19.58 -23.21 9.10
CA VAL A 366 19.06 -21.89 8.72
C VAL A 366 18.07 -21.43 9.78
N ASP A 367 18.42 -20.34 10.47
CA ASP A 367 17.62 -19.72 11.55
C ASP A 367 16.29 -19.16 11.01
N ILE A 368 15.25 -19.99 10.99
CA ILE A 368 13.86 -19.62 10.66
C ILE A 368 12.97 -20.04 11.82
N LYS A 369 12.44 -19.06 12.55
CA LYS A 369 11.55 -19.31 13.69
C LYS A 369 10.13 -19.64 13.26
N SER A 370 9.68 -19.12 12.12
CA SER A 370 8.32 -19.29 11.63
C SER A 370 8.32 -19.43 10.10
N PHE A 371 7.90 -20.59 9.58
CA PHE A 371 7.89 -20.81 8.13
C PHE A 371 6.50 -21.18 7.63
N TYR A 372 5.94 -20.35 6.77
CA TYR A 372 4.64 -20.51 6.14
C TYR A 372 4.71 -20.92 4.67
N PHE A 373 3.66 -21.59 4.23
CA PHE A 373 3.39 -21.93 2.84
C PHE A 373 1.97 -21.48 2.48
N ARG A 374 1.87 -20.59 1.49
CA ARG A 374 0.60 -20.06 1.00
C ARG A 374 0.32 -20.61 -0.38
N VAL A 375 -0.80 -21.30 -0.51
CA VAL A 375 -1.33 -21.74 -1.81
C VAL A 375 -2.30 -20.69 -2.34
N PHE A 376 -2.07 -20.21 -3.55
CA PHE A 376 -3.04 -19.36 -4.22
C PHE A 376 -4.29 -20.17 -4.58
N SER A 377 -5.45 -19.74 -4.08
CA SER A 377 -6.72 -20.40 -4.35
C SER A 377 -7.20 -20.20 -5.79
N LYS A 378 -7.80 -21.23 -6.38
CA LYS A 378 -8.52 -21.13 -7.67
C LYS A 378 -9.69 -20.15 -7.52
N LYS A 379 -9.77 -19.19 -8.43
CA LYS A 379 -10.78 -18.10 -8.43
C LYS A 379 -12.22 -18.63 -8.34
N GLY A 380 -13.01 -18.08 -7.42
CA GLY A 380 -14.44 -18.41 -7.22
C GLY A 380 -14.75 -19.02 -5.84
N SER A 381 -13.73 -19.51 -5.13
CA SER A 381 -13.85 -19.83 -3.71
C SER A 381 -13.90 -18.53 -2.89
N ASN A 382 -14.91 -18.37 -2.03
CA ASN A 382 -14.93 -17.33 -0.99
C ASN A 382 -13.92 -17.61 0.14
N SER A 383 -13.07 -18.63 0.02
CA SER A 383 -12.05 -18.94 1.01
C SER A 383 -10.88 -17.96 0.92
N SER A 384 -10.40 -17.52 2.07
CA SER A 384 -9.08 -16.89 2.21
C SER A 384 -8.00 -17.77 1.58
N PRO A 385 -6.84 -17.20 1.18
CA PRO A 385 -5.67 -17.99 0.80
C PRO A 385 -5.38 -19.03 1.89
N ASP A 386 -4.99 -20.24 1.47
CA ASP A 386 -4.63 -21.31 2.40
C ASP A 386 -3.20 -21.08 2.88
N VAL A 387 -3.06 -20.36 4.00
CA VAL A 387 -1.79 -20.06 4.66
C VAL A 387 -1.55 -21.08 5.76
N GLN A 388 -0.58 -21.97 5.54
CA GLN A 388 -0.28 -23.05 6.47
C GLN A 388 1.11 -22.90 7.06
N LEU A 389 1.23 -23.12 8.37
CA LEU A 389 2.52 -23.20 9.03
C LEU A 389 3.18 -24.54 8.68
N LEU A 390 4.39 -24.50 8.11
CA LEU A 390 5.21 -25.68 7.84
C LEU A 390 5.83 -26.22 9.14
N PHE A 391 6.53 -25.34 9.86
CA PHE A 391 7.17 -25.61 11.15
C PHE A 391 7.46 -24.31 11.91
N GLY A 392 7.85 -24.44 13.18
CA GLY A 392 8.20 -23.34 14.05
C GLY A 392 6.99 -22.73 14.77
N GLU A 393 7.07 -21.44 15.07
CA GLU A 393 6.03 -20.69 15.77
C GLU A 393 5.02 -20.05 14.81
N LYS A 394 3.79 -19.86 15.25
CA LYS A 394 2.74 -19.19 14.44
C LYS A 394 2.92 -17.68 14.33
N HIS A 395 3.65 -17.09 15.26
CA HIS A 395 3.84 -15.65 15.30
C HIS A 395 5.27 -15.37 15.72
N VAL A 396 5.73 -14.20 15.34
CA VAL A 396 7.03 -13.65 15.74
C VAL A 396 6.78 -12.30 16.40
N PHE A 397 7.76 -11.82 17.15
CA PHE A 397 7.61 -10.61 17.95
C PHE A 397 8.62 -9.54 17.51
N GLU A 398 8.16 -8.30 17.48
CA GLU A 398 9.00 -7.12 17.27
C GLU A 398 8.84 -6.13 18.42
N THR A 399 9.91 -5.44 18.75
CA THR A 399 9.88 -4.33 19.71
C THR A 399 9.81 -3.00 18.98
N LEU A 400 8.82 -2.17 19.32
CA LEU A 400 8.63 -0.83 18.78
C LEU A 400 8.16 0.10 19.90
N MET A 401 8.83 1.24 20.08
CA MET A 401 8.47 2.22 21.14
C MET A 401 8.42 1.59 22.55
N GLY A 402 9.28 0.60 22.81
CA GLY A 402 9.32 -0.15 24.08
C GLY A 402 8.11 -1.06 24.33
N MET A 403 7.32 -1.34 23.29
CA MET A 403 6.20 -2.30 23.33
C MET A 403 6.51 -3.52 22.46
N SER A 404 5.97 -4.67 22.84
CA SER A 404 6.11 -5.92 22.10
C SER A 404 4.90 -6.15 21.20
N PHE A 405 5.12 -6.40 19.91
CA PHE A 405 4.07 -6.64 18.94
C PHE A 405 4.19 -8.04 18.36
N ARG A 406 3.12 -8.83 18.51
CA ARG A 406 2.88 -10.07 17.76
C ARG A 406 2.65 -9.73 16.29
N ILE A 407 3.41 -10.37 15.42
CA ILE A 407 3.36 -10.18 13.97
C ILE A 407 2.86 -11.48 13.31
N SER A 408 1.70 -11.39 12.66
CA SER A 408 1.16 -12.44 11.79
C SER A 408 1.80 -12.38 10.39
N PRO A 409 1.86 -13.51 9.65
CA PRO A 409 2.57 -13.59 8.36
C PRO A 409 2.06 -12.59 7.30
N GLU A 410 0.75 -12.32 7.30
CA GLU A 410 0.12 -11.40 6.36
C GLU A 410 -0.12 -10.00 6.94
N ALA A 411 0.13 -9.79 8.24
CA ALA A 411 -0.13 -8.52 8.89
C ALA A 411 0.78 -7.40 8.36
N PHE A 412 0.22 -6.21 8.17
CA PHE A 412 1.01 -5.02 7.91
C PHE A 412 1.78 -4.63 9.18
N PHE A 413 3.06 -4.30 9.00
CA PHE A 413 3.92 -3.70 10.01
C PHE A 413 4.89 -2.77 9.28
N GLN A 414 5.27 -1.67 9.91
CA GLN A 414 6.17 -0.72 9.27
C GLN A 414 7.53 -1.36 9.02
N VAL A 415 8.07 -1.14 7.81
CA VAL A 415 9.24 -1.93 7.34
C VAL A 415 10.58 -1.44 7.87
N ASN A 416 10.61 -0.28 8.53
CA ASN A 416 11.79 0.37 9.09
C ASN A 416 11.49 0.75 10.53
N THR A 417 11.75 -0.16 11.47
CA THR A 417 11.46 0.02 12.90
C THR A 417 12.08 1.31 13.47
N PRO A 418 13.39 1.62 13.28
CA PRO A 418 13.98 2.85 13.83
C PRO A 418 13.33 4.14 13.33
N ALA A 419 13.03 4.23 12.03
CA ALA A 419 12.34 5.41 11.48
C ALA A 419 10.88 5.49 11.95
N THR A 420 10.24 4.34 12.17
CA THR A 420 8.88 4.27 12.71
C THR A 420 8.80 4.82 14.13
N GLU A 421 9.82 4.61 14.96
CA GLU A 421 9.87 5.18 16.32
C GLU A 421 9.89 6.73 16.27
N LYS A 422 10.59 7.31 15.28
CA LYS A 422 10.55 8.77 15.03
C LYS A 422 9.17 9.22 14.55
N LEU A 423 8.57 8.49 13.62
CA LEU A 423 7.22 8.76 13.11
C LEU A 423 6.18 8.74 14.24
N TYR A 424 6.20 7.71 15.09
CA TYR A 424 5.20 7.53 16.14
C TYR A 424 5.44 8.49 17.31
N GLY A 425 6.70 8.80 17.63
CA GLY A 425 7.03 9.87 18.58
C GLY A 425 6.49 11.24 18.12
N LEU A 426 6.62 11.55 16.82
CA LEU A 426 6.07 12.74 16.21
C LEU A 426 4.53 12.75 16.26
N ILE A 427 3.86 11.66 15.88
CA ILE A 427 2.39 11.53 15.93
C ILE A 427 1.91 11.78 17.36
N SER A 428 2.52 11.11 18.35
CA SER A 428 2.20 11.28 19.77
C SER A 428 2.35 12.73 20.22
N SER A 429 3.46 13.38 19.86
CA SER A 429 3.70 14.80 20.13
C SER A 429 2.64 15.70 19.48
N TRP A 430 2.29 15.45 18.22
CA TRP A 430 1.35 16.28 17.47
C TRP A 430 -0.10 16.07 17.89
N CYS A 431 -0.45 14.89 18.40
CA CYS A 431 -1.74 14.70 19.08
C CYS A 431 -1.88 15.62 20.29
N ASN A 432 -0.77 16.06 20.89
CA ASN A 432 -0.74 16.88 22.10
C ASN A 432 -1.62 16.26 23.20
N ALA A 433 -1.53 14.95 23.33
CA ALA A 433 -2.40 14.17 24.18
C ALA A 433 -1.94 14.23 25.65
N SER A 434 -2.91 14.18 26.55
CA SER A 434 -2.77 14.09 27.99
C SER A 434 -3.52 12.87 28.50
N THR A 435 -3.42 12.58 29.79
CA THR A 435 -4.17 11.50 30.46
C THR A 435 -5.70 11.70 30.43
N ASN A 436 -6.19 12.85 29.96
CA ASN A 436 -7.61 13.11 29.70
C ASN A 436 -8.03 12.87 28.25
N THR A 437 -7.08 12.77 27.33
CA THR A 437 -7.34 12.68 25.89
C THR A 437 -7.87 11.31 25.50
N THR A 438 -8.90 11.28 24.65
CA THR A 438 -9.34 10.07 23.94
C THR A 438 -8.79 10.10 22.52
N VAL A 439 -8.07 9.04 22.12
CA VAL A 439 -7.48 8.94 20.78
C VAL A 439 -8.32 8.01 19.91
N LEU A 440 -8.79 8.50 18.76
CA LEU A 440 -9.36 7.67 17.71
C LEU A 440 -8.25 7.26 16.73
N ASP A 441 -7.85 5.99 16.78
CA ASP A 441 -6.88 5.41 15.85
C ASP A 441 -7.64 4.75 14.67
N ILE A 442 -7.68 5.43 13.54
CA ILE A 442 -8.48 5.05 12.37
C ILE A 442 -7.59 4.40 11.33
N CYS A 443 -8.02 3.24 10.82
CA CYS A 443 -7.17 2.33 10.05
C CYS A 443 -6.02 1.80 10.93
N CYS A 444 -6.33 1.46 12.18
CA CYS A 444 -5.32 1.15 13.19
C CYS A 444 -4.50 -0.12 12.91
N GLY A 445 -4.90 -0.95 11.93
CA GLY A 445 -4.23 -2.22 11.64
C GLY A 445 -4.12 -3.09 12.90
N THR A 446 -2.90 -3.52 13.23
CA THR A 446 -2.58 -4.32 14.43
C THR A 446 -2.41 -3.46 15.70
N GLY A 447 -2.88 -2.21 15.68
CA GLY A 447 -2.94 -1.30 16.83
C GLY A 447 -1.65 -0.58 17.16
N THR A 448 -0.65 -0.57 16.25
CA THR A 448 0.71 -0.13 16.58
C THR A 448 0.81 1.32 17.04
N ILE A 449 0.12 2.25 16.37
CA ILE A 449 0.13 3.68 16.72
C ILE A 449 -0.60 3.90 18.05
N GLY A 450 -1.87 3.48 18.12
CA GLY A 450 -2.70 3.62 19.30
C GLY A 450 -2.09 3.00 20.55
N LEU A 451 -1.58 1.77 20.46
CA LEU A 451 -0.91 1.11 21.59
C LEU A 451 0.31 1.89 22.05
N SER A 452 1.16 2.38 21.13
CA SER A 452 2.34 3.17 21.47
C SER A 452 2.01 4.43 22.28
N MET A 453 0.80 4.96 22.14
CA MET A 453 0.32 6.14 22.88
C MET A 453 -0.46 5.80 24.16
N ALA A 454 -0.92 4.55 24.31
CA ALA A 454 -1.93 4.17 25.30
C ALA A 454 -1.56 4.51 26.76
N LYS A 455 -0.27 4.48 27.11
CA LYS A 455 0.20 4.83 28.47
C LYS A 455 0.00 6.30 28.85
N ASN A 456 -0.14 7.19 27.87
CA ASN A 456 -0.16 8.65 28.08
C ASN A 456 -1.53 9.27 27.83
N VAL A 457 -2.56 8.46 27.58
CA VAL A 457 -3.90 8.91 27.21
C VAL A 457 -4.97 8.25 28.06
N LYS A 458 -6.16 8.86 28.10
CA LYS A 458 -7.30 8.30 28.83
C LYS A 458 -7.71 6.95 28.25
N GLU A 459 -7.91 6.92 26.93
CA GLU A 459 -8.38 5.77 26.20
C GLU A 459 -8.01 5.86 24.72
N VAL A 460 -7.74 4.72 24.10
CA VAL A 460 -7.57 4.59 22.65
C VAL A 460 -8.73 3.79 22.07
N ILE A 461 -9.30 4.27 20.97
CA ILE A 461 -10.34 3.59 20.22
C ILE A 461 -9.82 3.32 18.82
N GLY A 462 -9.46 2.06 18.56
CA GLY A 462 -8.99 1.59 17.26
C GLY A 462 -10.15 1.12 16.38
N ILE A 463 -10.17 1.57 15.12
CA ILE A 463 -11.16 1.16 14.12
C ILE A 463 -10.42 0.61 12.89
N GLU A 464 -10.67 -0.65 12.58
CA GLU A 464 -10.05 -1.37 11.47
C GLU A 464 -11.09 -2.30 10.82
N MET A 465 -11.07 -2.45 9.49
CA MET A 465 -12.02 -3.30 8.79
C MET A 465 -11.58 -4.77 8.71
N CYS A 466 -10.27 -5.02 8.80
CA CYS A 466 -9.69 -6.35 8.80
C CYS A 466 -9.82 -7.01 10.18
N ALA A 467 -10.69 -8.01 10.28
CA ALA A 467 -10.93 -8.74 11.53
C ALA A 467 -9.66 -9.38 12.12
N GLN A 468 -8.80 -9.95 11.26
CA GLN A 468 -7.53 -10.55 11.69
C GLN A 468 -6.59 -9.51 12.31
N ALA A 469 -6.51 -8.31 11.72
CA ALA A 469 -5.67 -7.23 12.25
C ALA A 469 -6.20 -6.72 13.59
N VAL A 470 -7.53 -6.65 13.76
CA VAL A 470 -8.15 -6.33 15.07
C VAL A 470 -7.85 -7.39 16.12
N GLU A 471 -7.82 -8.67 15.75
CA GLU A 471 -7.47 -9.73 16.69
C GLU A 471 -6.00 -9.63 17.11
N ASP A 472 -5.10 -9.40 16.15
CA ASP A 472 -3.69 -9.08 16.44
C ASP A 472 -3.57 -7.85 17.36
N ALA A 473 -4.40 -6.81 17.15
CA ALA A 473 -4.38 -5.60 17.96
C ALA A 473 -4.79 -5.83 19.42
N LYS A 474 -5.80 -6.68 19.66
CA LYS A 474 -6.22 -7.07 21.02
C LYS A 474 -5.14 -7.88 21.72
N GLU A 475 -4.50 -8.79 20.99
CA GLU A 475 -3.43 -9.64 21.51
C GLU A 475 -2.21 -8.80 21.85
N ASN A 476 -1.86 -7.84 20.98
CA ASN A 476 -0.82 -6.86 21.26
C ASN A 476 -1.15 -6.01 22.50
N ALA A 477 -2.41 -5.62 22.69
CA ALA A 477 -2.82 -4.93 23.91
C ALA A 477 -2.61 -5.80 25.16
N ALA A 478 -3.02 -7.07 25.08
CA ALA A 478 -2.90 -8.03 26.18
C ALA A 478 -1.44 -8.31 26.56
N ILE A 479 -0.57 -8.55 25.57
CA ILE A 479 0.88 -8.79 25.75
C ILE A 479 1.55 -7.60 26.46
N ASN A 480 1.13 -6.37 26.15
CA ASN A 480 1.67 -5.17 26.78
C ASN A 480 0.94 -4.77 28.08
N GLY A 481 -0.03 -5.56 28.54
CA GLY A 481 -0.82 -5.27 29.74
C GLY A 481 -1.67 -3.99 29.63
N VAL A 482 -1.97 -3.54 28.41
CA VAL A 482 -2.70 -2.29 28.15
C VAL A 482 -4.20 -2.55 28.17
N LYS A 483 -4.92 -1.89 29.08
CA LYS A 483 -6.37 -2.12 29.32
C LYS A 483 -7.27 -0.98 28.85
N ASN A 484 -6.69 0.18 28.56
CA ASN A 484 -7.43 1.38 28.14
C ASN A 484 -7.54 1.49 26.60
N VAL A 485 -7.70 0.36 25.92
CA VAL A 485 -7.90 0.33 24.47
C VAL A 485 -9.14 -0.47 24.10
N LYS A 486 -9.87 0.00 23.09
CA LYS A 486 -11.02 -0.69 22.51
C LYS A 486 -10.87 -0.78 21.00
N TYR A 487 -11.14 -1.96 20.43
CA TYR A 487 -11.04 -2.18 19.00
C TYR A 487 -12.37 -2.55 18.36
N TYR A 488 -12.62 -2.02 17.16
CA TYR A 488 -13.82 -2.26 16.38
C TYR A 488 -13.47 -2.78 14.99
N SER A 489 -13.87 -4.03 14.68
CA SER A 489 -13.69 -4.67 13.36
C SER A 489 -14.80 -4.27 12.38
N LYS A 490 -14.86 -3.00 12.00
CA LYS A 490 -15.94 -2.43 11.16
C LYS A 490 -15.43 -1.25 10.32
N LYS A 491 -16.23 -0.81 9.35
CA LYS A 491 -15.93 0.42 8.61
C LYS A 491 -16.16 1.65 9.48
N VAL A 492 -15.31 2.65 9.31
CA VAL A 492 -15.33 3.89 10.10
C VAL A 492 -16.68 4.61 10.02
N GLU A 493 -17.25 4.73 8.82
CA GLU A 493 -18.54 5.38 8.59
C GLU A 493 -19.74 4.69 9.25
N GLU A 494 -19.59 3.42 9.64
CA GLU A 494 -20.63 2.63 10.31
C GLU A 494 -20.55 2.74 11.84
N VAL A 495 -19.36 3.01 12.40
CA VAL A 495 -19.14 2.92 13.86
C VAL A 495 -18.83 4.23 14.57
N ILE A 496 -18.28 5.24 13.87
CA ILE A 496 -17.81 6.43 14.60
C ILE A 496 -18.96 7.13 15.33
N GLN A 497 -20.14 7.24 14.71
CA GLN A 497 -21.28 7.95 15.29
C GLN A 497 -21.85 7.22 16.52
N PRO A 498 -22.10 5.89 16.45
CA PRO A 498 -22.39 5.10 17.65
C PRO A 498 -21.34 5.22 18.76
N ILE A 499 -20.04 5.19 18.41
CA ILE A 499 -18.95 5.35 19.38
C ILE A 499 -19.06 6.71 20.06
N LEU A 500 -19.11 7.80 19.30
CA LEU A 500 -19.21 9.16 19.84
C LEU A 500 -20.45 9.35 20.72
N SER A 501 -21.58 8.75 20.35
CA SER A 501 -22.81 8.80 21.14
C SER A 501 -22.72 8.04 22.46
N SER A 502 -21.82 7.05 22.55
CA SER A 502 -21.55 6.30 23.79
C SER A 502 -20.50 6.96 24.68
N LEU A 503 -19.74 7.92 24.15
CA LEU A 503 -18.74 8.67 24.93
C LEU A 503 -19.43 9.72 25.80
N ASN A 504 -18.97 9.83 27.04
CA ASN A 504 -19.44 10.90 27.93
C ASN A 504 -18.83 12.26 27.54
N SER A 505 -19.36 13.34 28.12
CA SER A 505 -18.90 14.71 27.83
C SER A 505 -17.41 14.92 28.06
N SER A 506 -16.79 14.25 29.05
CA SER A 506 -15.36 14.38 29.31
C SER A 506 -14.49 13.72 28.24
N ASN A 507 -14.94 12.61 27.63
CA ASN A 507 -14.24 11.98 26.50
C ASN A 507 -14.35 12.83 25.22
N LEU A 508 -15.49 13.52 25.03
CA LEU A 508 -15.74 14.36 23.86
C LEU A 508 -15.05 15.73 23.92
N GLN A 509 -14.65 16.18 25.12
CA GLN A 509 -13.95 17.46 25.31
C GLN A 509 -12.50 17.46 24.80
N ASP A 510 -11.83 16.31 24.83
CA ASP A 510 -10.44 16.17 24.39
C ASP A 510 -10.30 14.92 23.51
N LEU A 511 -10.81 15.04 22.29
CA LEU A 511 -10.87 13.97 21.29
C LEU A 511 -9.94 14.28 20.13
N VAL A 512 -8.95 13.41 19.92
CA VAL A 512 -7.97 13.54 18.84
C VAL A 512 -8.08 12.34 17.91
N ALA A 513 -8.01 12.57 16.59
CA ALA A 513 -7.99 11.50 15.62
C ALA A 513 -6.60 11.33 14.99
N VAL A 514 -6.21 10.09 14.77
CA VAL A 514 -5.06 9.71 13.95
C VAL A 514 -5.56 8.84 12.81
N VAL A 515 -5.10 9.10 11.59
CA VAL A 515 -5.41 8.29 10.41
C VAL A 515 -4.12 7.86 9.71
N ASP A 516 -3.93 6.56 9.54
CA ASP A 516 -2.86 5.98 8.71
C ASP A 516 -3.45 5.07 7.63
N PRO A 517 -4.00 5.66 6.54
CA PRO A 517 -4.69 4.93 5.50
C PRO A 517 -3.73 4.18 4.56
N PRO A 518 -4.25 3.20 3.79
CA PRO A 518 -3.49 2.59 2.71
C PRO A 518 -3.08 3.61 1.63
N ARG A 519 -2.17 3.23 0.71
CA ARG A 519 -1.66 4.07 -0.40
C ARG A 519 -2.72 4.82 -1.23
N ALA A 520 -3.97 4.33 -1.25
CA ALA A 520 -5.07 4.97 -1.96
C ALA A 520 -5.67 6.19 -1.23
N GLY A 521 -5.28 6.43 0.02
CA GLY A 521 -5.89 7.40 0.93
C GLY A 521 -7.20 6.91 1.53
N LEU A 522 -7.88 7.82 2.24
CA LEU A 522 -9.18 7.59 2.85
C LEU A 522 -10.31 7.60 1.82
N HIS A 523 -11.28 6.73 2.04
CA HIS A 523 -12.53 6.75 1.29
C HIS A 523 -13.32 8.03 1.59
N LYS A 524 -14.07 8.53 0.59
CA LYS A 524 -14.82 9.80 0.70
C LYS A 524 -15.85 9.81 1.84
N ASP A 525 -16.43 8.64 2.12
CA ASP A 525 -17.39 8.53 3.22
C ASP A 525 -16.71 8.65 4.59
N VAL A 526 -15.44 8.23 4.72
CA VAL A 526 -14.63 8.46 5.93
C VAL A 526 -14.32 9.94 6.09
N ILE A 527 -13.91 10.63 5.02
CA ILE A 527 -13.67 12.09 5.06
C ILE A 527 -14.94 12.85 5.46
N ARG A 528 -16.09 12.52 4.86
CA ARG A 528 -17.38 13.13 5.23
C ARG A 528 -17.71 12.87 6.69
N THR A 529 -17.41 11.67 7.16
CA THR A 529 -17.64 11.25 8.54
C THR A 529 -16.78 12.06 9.51
N LEU A 530 -15.47 12.18 9.27
CA LEU A 530 -14.56 13.02 10.06
C LEU A 530 -14.98 14.50 10.09
N ARG A 531 -15.46 15.04 8.97
CA ARG A 531 -15.95 16.42 8.92
C ARG A 531 -17.20 16.67 9.75
N LYS A 532 -18.10 15.68 9.81
CA LYS A 532 -19.32 15.75 10.63
C LYS A 532 -19.06 15.58 12.13
N CYS A 533 -17.92 15.01 12.51
CA CYS A 533 -17.52 14.86 13.90
C CYS A 533 -16.89 16.18 14.39
N GLU A 534 -17.71 17.11 14.86
CA GLU A 534 -17.25 18.45 15.29
C GLU A 534 -16.33 18.42 16.51
N HIS A 535 -16.44 17.38 17.35
CA HIS A 535 -15.56 17.17 18.51
C HIS A 535 -14.11 16.85 18.13
N ILE A 536 -13.84 16.46 16.89
CA ILE A 536 -12.47 16.23 16.42
C ILE A 536 -11.88 17.61 16.08
N GLU A 537 -11.26 18.23 17.08
CA GLU A 537 -10.54 19.51 16.93
C GLU A 537 -9.14 19.32 16.35
N ARG A 538 -8.59 18.10 16.45
CA ARG A 538 -7.24 17.77 16.00
C ARG A 538 -7.21 16.43 15.29
N LEU A 539 -6.64 16.42 14.10
CA LEU A 539 -6.49 15.25 13.24
C LEU A 539 -5.05 15.17 12.73
N VAL A 540 -4.34 14.10 13.09
CA VAL A 540 -3.03 13.76 12.53
C VAL A 540 -3.25 12.78 11.38
N TYR A 541 -2.79 13.13 10.19
CA TYR A 541 -2.90 12.29 9.00
C TYR A 541 -1.51 11.85 8.56
N VAL A 542 -1.30 10.54 8.43
CA VAL A 542 -0.08 9.93 7.87
C VAL A 542 -0.32 9.52 6.42
N SER A 543 0.62 9.78 5.52
CA SER A 543 0.48 9.42 4.11
C SER A 543 1.76 8.91 3.48
N CYS A 544 1.74 7.65 3.08
CA CYS A 544 2.83 7.03 2.32
C CYS A 544 2.85 7.43 0.83
N ASN A 545 1.75 8.05 0.35
CA ASN A 545 1.63 8.56 -1.02
C ASN A 545 0.80 9.86 -1.07
N PRO A 546 1.44 11.00 -0.75
CA PRO A 546 0.74 12.28 -0.67
C PRO A 546 0.23 12.80 -2.03
N GLU A 547 0.80 12.35 -3.15
CA GLU A 547 0.30 12.70 -4.49
C GLU A 547 -1.09 12.13 -4.77
N ILE A 548 -1.35 10.90 -4.32
CA ILE A 548 -2.66 10.26 -4.46
C ILE A 548 -3.63 10.79 -3.40
N ALA A 549 -3.15 10.92 -2.15
CA ALA A 549 -3.96 11.38 -1.02
C ALA A 549 -4.30 12.88 -1.07
N GLN A 550 -3.72 13.65 -1.99
CA GLN A 550 -3.94 15.09 -2.15
C GLN A 550 -5.43 15.50 -2.10
N THR A 551 -6.29 14.71 -2.76
CA THR A 551 -7.74 14.98 -2.78
C THR A 551 -8.39 14.84 -1.40
N ASN A 552 -7.85 13.99 -0.51
CA ASN A 552 -8.29 13.93 0.88
C ASN A 552 -7.92 15.21 1.62
N PHE A 553 -6.71 15.73 1.44
CA PHE A 553 -6.26 16.96 2.11
C PHE A 553 -7.16 18.14 1.71
N VAL A 554 -7.44 18.28 0.41
CA VAL A 554 -8.40 19.28 -0.12
C VAL A 554 -9.80 19.05 0.46
N ASP A 555 -10.30 17.82 0.43
CA ASP A 555 -11.64 17.51 0.95
C ASP A 555 -11.73 17.70 2.48
N LEU A 556 -10.65 17.67 3.25
CA LEU A 556 -10.66 17.97 4.68
C LEU A 556 -10.77 19.47 4.98
N ILE A 557 -10.16 20.33 4.16
CA ILE A 557 -10.03 21.77 4.45
C ILE A 557 -10.99 22.67 3.66
N ARG A 558 -11.54 22.18 2.54
CA ARG A 558 -12.44 22.98 1.70
C ARG A 558 -13.73 23.41 2.42
N PRO A 559 -14.34 24.55 2.06
CA PRO A 559 -15.61 24.97 2.63
C PRO A 559 -16.72 23.92 2.44
N GLU A 560 -17.72 23.98 3.30
CA GLU A 560 -18.87 23.07 3.23
C GLU A 560 -19.63 23.25 1.91
N THR A 561 -20.11 22.15 1.33
CA THR A 561 -20.95 22.15 0.13
C THR A 561 -22.13 21.20 0.30
N VAL A 562 -23.07 21.23 -0.64
CA VAL A 562 -24.19 20.26 -0.67
C VAL A 562 -23.69 18.81 -0.71
N ARG A 563 -22.54 18.56 -1.36
CA ARG A 563 -21.98 17.20 -1.55
C ARG A 563 -21.02 16.76 -0.43
N LEU A 564 -20.47 17.72 0.31
CA LEU A 564 -19.51 17.51 1.37
C LEU A 564 -19.89 18.37 2.57
N LYS A 565 -20.61 17.73 3.50
CA LYS A 565 -21.16 18.34 4.72
C LYS A 565 -20.17 18.26 5.88
N GLY A 566 -20.37 19.12 6.88
CA GLY A 566 -19.54 19.20 8.08
C GLY A 566 -18.42 20.25 7.98
N SER A 567 -18.01 20.76 9.13
CA SER A 567 -17.05 21.85 9.26
C SER A 567 -15.69 21.49 8.65
N PRO A 568 -15.03 22.41 7.94
CA PRO A 568 -13.67 22.20 7.45
C PRO A 568 -12.66 22.18 8.59
N PHE A 569 -11.53 21.51 8.35
CA PHE A 569 -10.30 21.70 9.12
C PHE A 569 -9.44 22.82 8.51
N THR A 570 -8.45 23.27 9.27
CA THR A 570 -7.30 24.04 8.79
C THR A 570 -6.11 23.10 8.71
N LEU A 571 -5.36 23.12 7.61
CA LEU A 571 -4.07 22.42 7.54
C LEU A 571 -3.00 23.33 8.18
N GLU A 572 -2.49 22.93 9.33
CA GLU A 572 -1.61 23.78 10.15
C GLU A 572 -0.15 23.67 9.72
N LYS A 573 0.36 22.43 9.66
CA LYS A 573 1.75 22.12 9.30
C LYS A 573 1.88 20.69 8.79
N ALA A 574 2.99 20.42 8.10
CA ALA A 574 3.34 19.11 7.61
C ALA A 574 4.82 18.82 7.83
N VAL A 575 5.19 17.54 7.93
CA VAL A 575 6.58 17.10 8.05
C VAL A 575 6.79 15.77 7.32
N PRO A 576 7.80 15.66 6.45
CA PRO A 576 8.17 14.39 5.87
C PRO A 576 9.01 13.57 6.85
N VAL A 577 8.81 12.26 6.88
CA VAL A 577 9.62 11.30 7.65
C VAL A 577 10.15 10.23 6.71
N ASP A 578 11.48 10.10 6.62
CA ASP A 578 12.08 9.13 5.72
C ASP A 578 12.10 7.73 6.34
N LEU A 579 11.13 6.89 5.97
CA LEU A 579 11.12 5.46 6.29
C LEU A 579 11.80 4.61 5.22
N PHE A 580 12.12 5.19 4.05
CA PHE A 580 12.58 4.46 2.87
C PHE A 580 13.82 5.09 2.22
N PRO A 581 14.97 5.17 2.92
CA PRO A 581 16.25 5.55 2.33
C PRO A 581 16.57 4.77 1.04
N GLY A 582 17.24 5.40 0.08
CA GLY A 582 17.51 4.82 -1.24
C GLY A 582 16.32 4.79 -2.20
N THR A 583 15.10 5.14 -1.76
CA THR A 583 13.90 5.16 -2.62
C THR A 583 13.31 6.57 -2.77
N LYS A 584 12.40 6.76 -3.74
CA LYS A 584 11.65 8.01 -3.95
C LYS A 584 10.46 8.21 -2.99
N HIS A 585 10.26 7.29 -2.05
CA HIS A 585 9.15 7.32 -1.11
C HIS A 585 9.54 7.97 0.21
N CYS A 586 8.56 8.59 0.86
CA CYS A 586 8.66 9.23 2.17
C CYS A 586 7.26 9.22 2.79
N GLU A 587 7.16 9.03 4.10
CA GLU A 587 5.90 9.29 4.80
C GLU A 587 5.71 10.80 4.96
N LEU A 588 4.47 11.27 4.84
CA LEU A 588 4.11 12.66 5.13
C LEU A 588 3.11 12.68 6.29
N VAL A 589 3.47 13.36 7.37
CA VAL A 589 2.56 13.63 8.49
C VAL A 589 1.99 15.04 8.35
N LEU A 590 0.68 15.17 8.42
CA LEU A 590 -0.04 16.45 8.33
C LEU A 590 -0.87 16.65 9.59
N LEU A 591 -0.78 17.85 10.17
CA LEU A 591 -1.62 18.26 11.28
C LEU A 591 -2.78 19.11 10.78
N PHE A 592 -3.99 18.64 11.02
CA PHE A 592 -5.22 19.37 10.78
C PHE A 592 -5.85 19.79 12.10
N THR A 593 -6.28 21.04 12.20
CA THR A 593 -6.93 21.58 13.40
C THR A 593 -8.26 22.26 13.08
N ARG A 594 -9.15 22.32 14.06
CA ARG A 594 -10.48 22.95 13.97
C ARG A 594 -10.78 23.58 15.33
N GLY A 595 -11.37 24.78 15.34
CA GLY A 595 -11.71 25.50 16.56
C GLY A 595 -10.74 26.65 16.88
N ASN A 596 -11.09 27.44 17.88
CA ASN A 596 -10.54 28.78 18.14
C ASN A 596 -9.19 28.76 18.89
N GLN A 597 -8.29 27.85 18.52
CA GLN A 597 -6.93 27.78 19.05
C GLN A 597 -5.95 28.28 17.99
N ARG A 598 -5.96 29.60 17.74
CA ARG A 598 -4.70 30.29 17.42
C ARG A 598 -3.90 30.41 18.71
N SER A 599 -3.33 29.30 19.18
CA SER A 599 -2.37 29.31 20.27
C SER A 599 -1.07 29.95 19.78
N SER A 600 -0.92 31.25 20.11
CA SER A 600 0.31 32.00 20.35
C SER A 600 1.62 31.41 19.81
N CYS A 601 1.97 31.77 18.58
CA CYS A 601 3.32 31.62 18.02
C CYS A 601 3.54 32.69 16.92
N VAL A 602 3.10 33.94 17.14
CA VAL A 602 3.66 35.14 16.50
C VAL A 602 3.31 36.32 17.42
N THR A 603 4.21 36.68 18.34
CA THR A 603 4.23 38.04 18.88
C THR A 603 5.30 38.82 18.13
N ALA A 604 4.87 39.59 17.13
CA ALA A 604 5.51 40.85 16.73
C ALA A 604 4.54 41.64 15.84
N THR A 605 3.86 42.61 16.47
CA THR A 605 3.41 43.91 15.95
C THR A 605 2.69 43.98 14.60
N ALA A 606 1.37 44.28 14.63
CA ALA A 606 0.78 45.53 14.12
C ALA A 606 -0.75 45.45 14.01
N ASP A 607 -1.40 46.39 14.70
CA ASP A 607 -2.72 47.02 14.50
C ASP A 607 -3.99 46.19 14.22
N GLN A 608 -4.89 46.28 15.21
CA GLN A 608 -6.30 45.91 15.16
C GLN A 608 -7.07 46.64 14.06
N LYS A 609 -7.68 45.89 13.14
CA LYS A 609 -9.00 46.24 12.59
C LYS A 609 -9.91 45.00 12.57
N SER A 610 -10.97 45.10 13.37
CA SER A 610 -12.09 44.19 13.49
C SER A 610 -12.88 44.13 12.18
N TYR A 611 -13.15 42.92 11.68
CA TYR A 611 -14.20 42.67 10.68
C TYR A 611 -15.22 41.71 11.28
N THR A 612 -16.38 42.26 11.65
CA THR A 612 -17.57 41.52 12.06
C THR A 612 -18.31 41.00 10.83
N TYR A 613 -18.48 39.68 10.74
CA TYR A 613 -19.36 39.05 9.77
C TYR A 613 -20.83 39.26 10.20
N LYS A 614 -21.60 40.05 9.43
CA LYS A 614 -23.06 40.11 9.57
C LYS A 614 -23.69 38.93 8.85
N LEU A 615 -24.27 38.01 9.61
CA LEU A 615 -25.30 37.09 9.15
C LEU A 615 -26.57 37.90 8.89
N VAL A 616 -26.98 38.01 7.63
CA VAL A 616 -28.31 38.51 7.26
C VAL A 616 -29.24 37.31 7.19
N THR A 617 -30.11 37.18 8.19
CA THR A 617 -31.29 36.31 8.16
C THR A 617 -32.46 37.14 7.66
N ASP A 618 -33.01 36.82 6.50
CA ASP A 618 -34.30 37.35 6.05
C ASP A 618 -35.43 36.70 6.87
N LYS A 619 -36.14 37.52 7.63
CA LYS A 619 -37.53 37.28 8.05
C LYS A 619 -38.35 38.47 7.57
N THR A 620 -39.17 38.24 6.56
CA THR A 620 -40.22 39.15 6.13
C THR A 620 -41.42 39.03 7.08
N GLU A 621 -41.69 40.08 7.84
CA GLU A 621 -43.03 40.40 8.34
C GLU A 621 -43.56 41.61 7.55
N VAL A 622 -44.81 41.47 7.09
CA VAL A 622 -45.57 42.45 6.33
C VAL A 622 -46.54 43.14 7.29
N GLN A 623 -46.55 44.48 7.31
CA GLN A 623 -47.73 45.34 7.58
C GLN A 623 -47.35 46.78 7.19
N THR A 624 -47.81 47.30 6.04
CA THR A 624 -49.06 48.04 5.72
C THR A 624 -48.89 49.56 5.70
N SER A 625 -49.60 50.18 4.74
CA SER A 625 -49.86 51.60 4.47
C SER A 625 -48.77 52.37 3.71
N SER A 626 -49.04 53.24 2.74
CA SER A 626 -50.16 53.54 1.83
C SER A 626 -49.68 54.75 1.00
N GLU A 627 -49.98 54.77 -0.32
CA GLU A 627 -50.05 55.97 -1.19
C GLU A 627 -48.72 56.75 -1.41
N ASP A 628 -48.36 57.36 -2.54
CA ASP A 628 -49.00 57.60 -3.82
C ASP A 628 -47.92 58.08 -4.83
N ASN A 629 -48.09 57.68 -6.09
CA ASN A 629 -47.89 58.43 -7.34
C ASN A 629 -46.53 58.99 -7.88
N VAL A 630 -46.47 58.88 -9.23
CA VAL A 630 -45.80 59.68 -10.28
C VAL A 630 -44.52 59.15 -10.97
N GLU A 631 -44.77 58.71 -12.22
CA GLU A 631 -44.03 58.76 -13.49
C GLU A 631 -42.66 59.46 -13.63
N GLY A 632 -41.81 58.95 -14.54
CA GLY A 632 -40.78 59.76 -15.21
C GLY A 632 -39.64 59.01 -15.93
N GLN A 633 -39.87 58.67 -17.22
CA GLN A 633 -38.95 58.67 -18.40
C GLN A 633 -37.40 58.75 -18.19
N LYS A 634 -36.60 57.81 -18.71
CA LYS A 634 -36.01 57.67 -20.09
C LYS A 634 -34.79 58.58 -20.41
N GLN A 635 -33.85 57.98 -21.15
CA GLN A 635 -32.69 58.50 -21.93
C GLN A 635 -31.36 58.70 -21.16
N SER A 636 -30.32 57.87 -21.37
CA SER A 636 -29.44 57.66 -22.54
C SER A 636 -28.29 58.67 -22.64
N HIS A 637 -27.04 58.19 -22.54
CA HIS A 637 -25.97 58.51 -23.50
C HIS A 637 -24.70 57.68 -23.22
N ASP A 638 -24.34 56.87 -24.21
CA ASP A 638 -22.98 56.36 -24.47
C ASP A 638 -22.04 57.50 -24.87
N ILE A 639 -20.77 57.48 -24.45
CA ILE A 639 -19.60 57.89 -25.27
C ILE A 639 -18.38 57.05 -24.89
N GLU A 640 -17.68 56.64 -25.96
CA GLU A 640 -16.59 55.68 -26.12
C GLU A 640 -15.19 56.08 -25.62
N ASP A 641 -14.38 55.03 -25.51
CA ASP A 641 -12.92 54.94 -25.40
C ASP A 641 -12.11 55.87 -26.32
N LYS A 642 -10.98 56.37 -25.78
CA LYS A 642 -9.73 56.54 -26.54
C LYS A 642 -8.49 56.23 -25.70
N LYS A 643 -7.71 55.26 -26.21
CA LYS A 643 -6.33 54.91 -25.84
C LYS A 643 -5.36 56.07 -26.04
N MET A 644 -4.32 56.12 -25.21
CA MET A 644 -3.05 56.76 -25.56
C MET A 644 -1.89 56.09 -24.79
N ASP A 645 -1.01 55.39 -25.52
CA ASP A 645 0.32 54.98 -25.09
C ASP A 645 1.27 56.18 -25.09
N LYS A 646 2.28 56.16 -24.21
CA LYS A 646 3.66 56.61 -24.49
C LYS A 646 4.63 56.24 -23.36
N ASP A 647 5.66 55.49 -23.75
CA ASP A 647 6.93 55.25 -23.05
C ASP A 647 7.76 56.54 -22.89
N VAL A 648 8.61 56.63 -21.85
CA VAL A 648 9.96 57.24 -21.86
C VAL A 648 10.84 56.63 -20.74
N GLU A 649 12.04 56.18 -21.13
CA GLU A 649 13.19 55.73 -20.34
C GLU A 649 13.89 56.86 -19.54
N ASN A 650 14.65 56.53 -18.47
CA ASN A 650 15.99 57.11 -18.31
C ASN A 650 16.94 56.31 -17.38
N GLN A 651 18.24 56.45 -17.66
CA GLN A 651 19.41 55.70 -17.21
C GLN A 651 20.15 56.32 -16.00
N GLY A 652 21.08 55.55 -15.37
CA GLY A 652 22.43 56.05 -14.99
C GLY A 652 22.88 56.13 -13.50
N VAL A 653 23.57 55.08 -12.98
CA VAL A 653 24.98 54.97 -12.44
C VAL A 653 25.52 56.13 -11.52
N PRO A 654 26.32 55.93 -10.41
CA PRO A 654 27.59 55.16 -10.38
C PRO A 654 28.06 54.41 -9.11
N GLU A 655 29.11 53.60 -9.33
CA GLU A 655 30.01 52.90 -8.40
C GLU A 655 30.93 53.85 -7.60
N ASN A 656 31.48 53.34 -6.49
CA ASN A 656 32.81 53.73 -5.99
C ASN A 656 33.48 52.58 -5.21
N THR A 657 34.77 52.40 -5.49
CA THR A 657 35.75 51.46 -4.89
C THR A 657 36.66 52.21 -3.90
N ILE A 658 37.46 51.49 -3.06
CA ILE A 658 38.83 51.78 -2.53
C ILE A 658 39.02 51.12 -1.13
N GLU A 659 39.81 50.03 -1.03
CA GLU A 659 41.18 49.89 -0.41
C GLU A 659 41.16 49.68 1.12
N THR A 660 42.10 49.07 1.87
CA THR A 660 43.30 48.21 1.76
C THR A 660 43.75 47.92 3.22
N GLY A 661 44.54 46.86 3.45
CA GLY A 661 45.40 46.67 4.64
C GLY A 661 44.91 45.57 5.61
N GLY A 662 45.71 44.65 6.12
CA GLY A 662 47.16 44.48 6.14
C GLY A 662 47.58 43.88 7.50
N ASP A 663 48.15 42.67 7.44
CA ASP A 663 49.19 42.05 8.28
C ASP A 663 49.09 41.81 9.81
N GLU A 664 49.93 40.82 10.18
CA GLU A 664 50.50 40.43 11.49
C GLU A 664 49.81 39.29 12.27
N HIS A 665 50.35 38.05 12.31
CA HIS A 665 51.59 37.50 12.93
C HIS A 665 51.40 36.92 14.35
N GLY A 666 51.96 35.71 14.55
CA GLY A 666 52.20 35.05 15.85
C GLY A 666 51.16 33.96 16.18
N SER A 667 51.33 32.68 15.84
CA SER A 667 52.38 31.72 16.24
C SER A 667 52.53 31.52 17.75
N SER A 668 52.09 30.35 18.24
CA SER A 668 52.81 29.60 19.27
C SER A 668 52.41 28.12 19.24
N ASP A 669 53.40 27.31 18.87
CA ASP A 669 53.50 25.87 18.99
C ASP A 669 53.16 25.33 20.40
N SER A 670 52.68 24.08 20.48
CA SER A 670 53.57 22.98 20.89
C SER A 670 52.83 21.62 20.92
N GLN A 671 53.50 20.65 20.29
CA GLN A 671 53.20 19.22 20.25
C GLN A 671 53.65 18.53 21.56
N THR A 672 53.08 17.35 21.84
CA THR A 672 53.72 16.02 22.12
C THR A 672 52.65 15.13 22.78
N ALA A 673 52.18 13.98 22.26
CA ALA A 673 52.78 12.72 21.78
C ALA A 673 53.06 11.66 22.87
N ALA A 674 52.50 10.45 22.65
CA ALA A 674 52.77 9.11 23.24
C ALA A 674 52.45 8.89 24.74
N GLY A 675 52.05 7.72 25.26
CA GLY A 675 51.92 6.33 24.78
C GLY A 675 51.94 5.38 26.01
N GLU A 676 51.47 4.12 25.86
CA GLU A 676 51.63 2.97 26.79
C GLU A 676 50.91 3.00 28.16
N LYS A 677 50.68 1.89 28.87
CA LYS A 677 50.27 0.48 28.66
C LYS A 677 49.93 -0.02 30.08
N ASP A 678 49.29 -1.18 30.14
CA ASP A 678 49.36 -2.16 31.24
C ASP A 678 48.45 -2.07 32.51
N GLN A 679 47.78 -3.21 32.69
CA GLN A 679 47.67 -4.03 33.92
C GLN A 679 46.41 -3.99 34.80
N VAL A 680 45.81 -5.20 34.81
CA VAL A 680 44.91 -5.84 35.78
C VAL A 680 45.54 -5.81 37.19
N PRO A 681 44.72 -5.83 38.27
CA PRO A 681 44.66 -7.05 39.06
C PRO A 681 43.24 -7.48 39.48
N SER A 682 43.12 -8.80 39.60
CA SER A 682 42.04 -9.59 40.19
C SER A 682 41.93 -9.45 41.70
N CYS A 683 40.75 -9.73 42.24
CA CYS A 683 40.43 -10.51 43.46
C CYS A 683 38.89 -10.56 43.54
N GLY A 684 38.16 -11.66 43.77
CA GLY A 684 38.49 -12.98 44.28
C GLY A 684 37.36 -13.42 45.22
N ASP A 685 36.72 -14.53 44.87
CA ASP A 685 35.93 -15.49 45.68
C ASP A 685 34.62 -15.11 46.40
N GLY A 686 33.67 -16.07 46.34
CA GLY A 686 32.57 -16.15 47.30
C GLY A 686 31.35 -16.97 46.89
N THR A 687 31.50 -18.29 46.79
CA THR A 687 30.51 -19.36 46.54
C THR A 687 29.23 -19.36 47.40
N ASN A 688 28.12 -19.84 46.82
CA ASN A 688 27.09 -20.78 47.33
C ASN A 688 25.79 -20.54 46.53
N GLY A 689 25.15 -21.47 45.82
CA GLY A 689 24.95 -22.90 46.07
C GLY A 689 23.53 -23.11 46.57
N SER A 690 22.59 -23.53 45.68
CA SER A 690 21.51 -24.48 45.99
C SER A 690 20.49 -24.60 44.85
N GLU A 691 20.30 -25.85 44.46
CA GLU A 691 19.34 -26.45 43.53
C GLU A 691 17.86 -26.45 44.01
N VAL A 692 16.93 -26.44 43.02
CA VAL A 692 15.69 -27.29 42.91
C VAL A 692 14.44 -26.90 43.76
N PRO A 693 13.17 -27.16 43.33
CA PRO A 693 12.51 -27.18 42.00
C PRO A 693 11.05 -26.63 41.96
N LEU A 694 10.42 -26.69 40.77
CA LEU A 694 8.98 -26.98 40.47
C LEU A 694 7.87 -26.46 41.42
N GLU A 695 6.94 -25.64 40.90
CA GLU A 695 5.52 -26.02 40.72
C GLU A 695 4.65 -24.90 40.09
N LYS A 696 3.82 -25.32 39.12
CA LYS A 696 2.44 -24.90 38.82
C LYS A 696 2.02 -23.44 39.10
N THR A 697 1.74 -22.69 38.04
CA THR A 697 0.36 -22.28 37.66
C THR A 697 0.34 -21.67 36.26
#